data_AF-A0A1A8WAV5-F1
#
_entry.id   AF-A0A1A8WAV5-F1
#
_cell.length_a   1.000
_cell.length_b   1.000
_cell.length_c   1.000
_cell.angle_alpha   90.00
_cell.angle_beta   90.00
_cell.angle_gamma   90.00
#
_symmetry.space_group_name_H-M   'P 1'
#
loop_
_entity.id
_entity.type
_entity.pdbx_description
1 polymer ?
#
loop_
_entity_poly.entity_id
_entity_poly.type
_entity_poly.pdbx_seq_one_letter_code
_entity_poly.pdbx_strand_id
1 'polypeptide(L)'
;MAQDIVNGIRTSLAIDDNKFENENSLHRLYSSLDASSSSYYSETCRDCDIDNASLRAICCTIEKVIEGWDEYLQTFRSFGIKDNSVCCDHMIHWLYGKVKDDSSNVIDLYKLYNKLGPLLEKKCLDKNTPEKSFKIFVKTHNKKILKDKKELYDFLEYFDNVKRILNRKYKKKDKYCTYLKYILSLYTEMKLNNFQKMYDKEIEYFEQKFKEVFTELPLLEKNCPGDYLNLVFDKENNTLRELKHEKGKESLKKTAVEYKDTEIALTDKTSHGMSAYEDILKEFSSSKIYEKLNSNVDIKEYYSTCKDILKLEKLFPGSVYLCEKLSRNIRNSISYISSNEENDHDRCLYFIFWTYDEIKKIYNGKIRKIFETPLFVELVKVANNIYYELSGNDVRINSELIQNEFRNKAELVRNLLSKDPKINKNIPNKNEVMKERFVRKNELFKYKPCFYSFDCGFDECTEMKDLFDYFKNYDSMETKASILTNKRMLFCKYIMYINILYEKYISKCCTCFFRSEKCIDDCPDYFKCNQLYNPYNLYTTLKCNAVLYQVTPMKKVDIPKYIDRYVIIKSEKSAEIVHKNSQEDIFYTFSLIGFTFLGIFFTFFIFYKFTPIGSIFHKKTPQKKKEKYNYHEKYNELLLYPDLESVNMNPQSRKIQIAYYRT
;
A
#
# COMPACT_ATOMS: atom_id res chain seq x y z
N MET A 1 -24.00 -11.19 -6.15
CA MET A 1 -24.90 -10.28 -5.38
C MET A 1 -24.38 -8.84 -5.32
N ALA A 2 -23.21 -8.54 -4.74
CA ALA A 2 -22.70 -7.15 -4.70
C ALA A 2 -22.34 -6.60 -6.09
N GLN A 3 -21.72 -7.44 -6.95
CA GLN A 3 -21.36 -7.03 -8.32
C GLN A 3 -22.57 -6.70 -9.19
N ASP A 4 -23.65 -7.47 -9.05
CA ASP A 4 -24.89 -7.28 -9.80
C ASP A 4 -25.57 -5.95 -9.43
N ILE A 5 -25.42 -5.54 -8.17
CA ILE A 5 -25.95 -4.26 -7.66
C ILE A 5 -25.18 -3.09 -8.26
N VAL A 6 -23.85 -3.15 -8.28
CA VAL A 6 -23.00 -2.08 -8.85
C VAL A 6 -23.22 -1.98 -10.36
N ASN A 7 -23.17 -3.10 -11.08
CA ASN A 7 -23.35 -3.12 -12.53
C ASN A 7 -24.75 -2.61 -12.94
N GLY A 8 -25.78 -2.90 -12.13
CA GLY A 8 -27.15 -2.48 -12.40
C GLY A 8 -27.52 -1.09 -11.86
N ILE A 9 -26.64 -0.37 -11.15
CA ILE A 9 -27.04 0.90 -10.52
C ILE A 9 -27.23 2.01 -11.55
N ARG A 10 -26.39 2.09 -12.58
CA ARG A 10 -26.48 3.09 -13.66
C ARG A 10 -27.83 2.97 -14.38
N THR A 11 -28.23 1.75 -14.72
CA THR A 11 -29.53 1.46 -15.34
C THR A 11 -30.68 1.81 -14.40
N SER A 12 -30.56 1.49 -13.10
CA SER A 12 -31.58 1.88 -12.13
C SER A 12 -31.68 3.40 -11.97
N LEU A 13 -30.57 4.13 -11.93
CA LEU A 13 -30.58 5.60 -11.87
C LEU A 13 -31.23 6.22 -13.10
N ALA A 14 -30.97 5.67 -14.30
CA ALA A 14 -31.62 6.10 -15.54
C ALA A 14 -33.15 5.92 -15.48
N ILE A 15 -33.62 4.80 -14.94
CA ILE A 15 -35.06 4.53 -14.76
C ILE A 15 -35.65 5.37 -13.61
N ASP A 16 -34.91 5.51 -12.52
CA ASP A 16 -35.45 6.04 -11.29
C ASP A 16 -35.33 7.55 -11.14
N ASP A 17 -34.40 8.18 -11.83
CA ASP A 17 -34.22 9.62 -11.81
C ASP A 17 -34.25 10.16 -13.24
N ASN A 18 -35.40 10.72 -13.63
CA ASN A 18 -35.64 11.28 -14.98
C ASN A 18 -34.62 12.34 -15.41
N LYS A 19 -33.87 12.90 -14.45
CA LYS A 19 -32.80 13.86 -14.67
C LYS A 19 -31.42 13.22 -14.85
N PHE A 20 -31.23 11.94 -14.52
CA PHE A 20 -29.93 11.28 -14.50
C PHE A 20 -29.27 11.27 -15.89
N GLU A 21 -29.96 10.74 -16.90
CA GLU A 21 -29.42 10.68 -18.27
C GLU A 21 -29.08 12.06 -18.83
N ASN A 22 -29.85 13.07 -18.42
CA ASN A 22 -29.76 14.41 -19.00
C ASN A 22 -28.83 15.37 -18.25
N GLU A 23 -28.66 15.22 -16.94
CA GLU A 23 -27.89 16.17 -16.10
C GLU A 23 -26.56 15.58 -15.60
N ASN A 24 -26.39 14.26 -15.53
CA ASN A 24 -25.18 13.68 -14.95
C ASN A 24 -24.00 13.73 -15.95
N SER A 25 -22.98 14.54 -15.64
CA SER A 25 -21.80 14.75 -16.49
C SER A 25 -21.02 13.47 -16.74
N LEU A 26 -20.80 12.65 -15.70
CA LEU A 26 -20.06 11.40 -15.79
C LEU A 26 -20.75 10.44 -16.77
N HIS A 27 -22.06 10.25 -16.62
CA HIS A 27 -22.85 9.39 -17.50
C HIS A 27 -22.73 9.81 -18.95
N ARG A 28 -22.91 11.11 -19.25
CA ARG A 28 -22.84 11.63 -20.62
C ARG A 28 -21.46 11.46 -21.25
N LEU A 29 -20.41 11.79 -20.51
CA LEU A 29 -19.04 11.63 -20.98
C LEU A 29 -18.73 10.16 -21.25
N TYR A 30 -19.11 9.25 -20.34
CA TYR A 30 -18.95 7.81 -20.57
C TYR A 30 -19.70 7.33 -21.81
N SER A 31 -20.96 7.72 -22.00
CA SER A 31 -21.72 7.36 -23.20
C SER A 31 -21.06 7.86 -24.48
N SER A 32 -20.48 9.07 -24.46
CA SER A 32 -19.72 9.62 -25.58
C SER A 32 -18.45 8.81 -25.87
N LEU A 33 -17.65 8.51 -24.84
CA LEU A 33 -16.44 7.70 -24.99
C LEU A 33 -16.77 6.27 -25.45
N ASP A 34 -17.84 5.67 -24.93
CA ASP A 34 -18.31 4.34 -25.33
C ASP A 34 -18.69 4.33 -26.82
N ALA A 35 -19.46 5.32 -27.28
CA ALA A 35 -19.85 5.45 -28.68
C ALA A 35 -18.63 5.64 -29.60
N SER A 36 -17.69 6.52 -29.22
CA SER A 36 -16.44 6.72 -29.95
C SER A 36 -15.61 5.44 -30.00
N SER A 37 -15.42 4.77 -28.87
CA SER A 37 -14.66 3.50 -28.82
C SER A 37 -15.28 2.42 -29.69
N SER A 38 -16.61 2.35 -29.79
CA SER A 38 -17.30 1.42 -30.68
C SER A 38 -17.05 1.70 -32.16
N SER A 39 -16.85 2.95 -32.55
CA SER A 39 -16.53 3.31 -33.94
C SER A 39 -15.11 2.91 -34.37
N TYR A 40 -14.18 2.76 -33.41
CA TYR A 40 -12.77 2.50 -33.69
C TYR A 40 -12.36 1.03 -33.66
N TYR A 41 -13.31 0.08 -33.53
CA TYR A 41 -12.99 -1.36 -33.62
C TYR A 41 -12.41 -1.77 -34.99
N SER A 42 -12.57 -0.95 -36.03
CA SER A 42 -12.13 -1.23 -37.40
C SER A 42 -11.13 -0.22 -38.00
N GLU A 43 -10.74 0.85 -37.30
CA GLU A 43 -9.80 1.85 -37.82
C GLU A 43 -8.35 1.62 -37.36
N THR A 44 -7.40 1.87 -38.25
CA THR A 44 -5.97 1.92 -37.93
C THR A 44 -5.60 3.29 -37.38
N CYS A 45 -5.62 3.46 -36.05
CA CYS A 45 -4.86 4.57 -35.48
C CYS A 45 -3.37 4.32 -35.73
N ARG A 46 -2.68 5.31 -36.30
CA ARG A 46 -1.26 5.20 -36.68
C ARG A 46 -0.34 4.94 -35.48
N ASP A 47 -0.82 5.23 -34.28
CA ASP A 47 0.02 5.49 -33.12
C ASP A 47 -0.20 4.53 -31.94
N CYS A 48 -1.20 3.63 -32.03
CA CYS A 48 -1.57 2.66 -31.00
C CYS A 48 -1.20 1.22 -31.40
N ASP A 49 0.07 0.85 -31.28
CA ASP A 49 0.57 -0.51 -31.56
C ASP A 49 0.29 -1.47 -30.39
N ILE A 50 -0.97 -1.91 -30.29
CA ILE A 50 -1.47 -2.84 -29.26
C ILE A 50 -2.16 -4.02 -29.95
N ASP A 51 -1.80 -5.25 -29.57
CA ASP A 51 -2.28 -6.46 -30.24
C ASP A 51 -3.79 -6.68 -30.00
N ASN A 52 -4.24 -6.46 -28.75
CA ASN A 52 -5.66 -6.53 -28.39
C ASN A 52 -6.47 -5.40 -29.05
N ALA A 53 -7.45 -5.75 -29.88
CA ALA A 53 -8.30 -4.80 -30.62
C ALA A 53 -9.14 -3.89 -29.71
N SER A 54 -9.61 -4.38 -28.56
CA SER A 54 -10.37 -3.59 -27.59
C SER A 54 -9.49 -2.52 -26.95
N LEU A 55 -8.30 -2.89 -26.49
CA LEU A 55 -7.33 -1.92 -25.94
C LEU A 55 -6.84 -0.93 -26.99
N ARG A 56 -6.68 -1.38 -28.24
CA ARG A 56 -6.38 -0.49 -29.37
C ARG A 56 -7.48 0.55 -29.56
N ALA A 57 -8.75 0.14 -29.63
CA ALA A 57 -9.87 1.07 -29.77
C ALA A 57 -9.95 2.11 -28.62
N ILE A 58 -9.67 1.68 -27.40
CA ILE A 58 -9.58 2.57 -26.23
C ILE A 58 -8.46 3.60 -26.40
N CYS A 59 -7.28 3.15 -26.84
CA CYS A 59 -6.13 4.01 -27.12
C CYS A 59 -6.49 5.07 -28.18
N CYS A 60 -7.07 4.66 -29.31
CA CYS A 60 -7.53 5.55 -30.38
C CYS A 60 -8.52 6.61 -29.87
N THR A 61 -9.47 6.18 -29.05
CA THR A 61 -10.51 7.05 -28.49
C THR A 61 -9.90 8.16 -27.64
N ILE A 62 -9.00 7.81 -26.73
CA ILE A 62 -8.36 8.81 -25.86
C ILE A 62 -7.45 9.73 -26.67
N GLU A 63 -6.72 9.20 -27.65
CA GLU A 63 -5.88 10.02 -28.53
C GLU A 63 -6.70 11.07 -29.28
N LYS A 64 -7.83 10.69 -29.88
CA LYS A 64 -8.73 11.62 -30.58
C LYS A 64 -9.34 12.67 -29.67
N VAL A 65 -9.74 12.28 -28.46
CA VAL A 65 -10.24 13.21 -27.44
C VAL A 65 -9.16 14.22 -27.05
N ILE A 66 -7.91 13.78 -26.89
CA ILE A 66 -6.79 14.67 -26.55
C ILE A 66 -6.42 15.60 -27.72
N GLU A 67 -6.51 15.14 -28.97
CA GLU A 67 -6.32 15.97 -30.18
C GLU A 67 -7.40 17.05 -30.29
N GLY A 68 -8.67 16.71 -30.08
CA GLY A 68 -9.82 17.61 -30.13
C GLY A 68 -10.25 18.19 -28.77
N TRP A 69 -9.31 18.32 -27.83
CA TRP A 69 -9.62 18.53 -26.41
C TRP A 69 -10.53 19.72 -26.11
N ASP A 70 -10.29 20.87 -26.75
CA ASP A 70 -11.01 22.10 -26.42
C ASP A 70 -12.48 22.04 -26.89
N GLU A 71 -12.74 21.47 -28.07
CA GLU A 71 -14.08 21.20 -28.60
C GLU A 71 -14.79 20.12 -27.77
N TYR A 72 -14.07 19.06 -27.41
CA TYR A 72 -14.59 18.00 -26.56
C TYR A 72 -15.04 18.54 -25.22
N LEU A 73 -14.21 19.35 -24.54
CA LEU A 73 -14.59 20.02 -23.30
C LEU A 73 -15.77 20.95 -23.46
N GLN A 74 -15.81 21.74 -24.54
CA GLN A 74 -16.90 22.68 -24.79
C GLN A 74 -18.25 21.97 -24.85
N THR A 75 -18.30 20.76 -25.41
CA THR A 75 -19.50 19.91 -25.48
C THR A 75 -20.07 19.58 -24.09
N PHE A 76 -19.22 19.50 -23.05
CA PHE A 76 -19.63 19.11 -21.70
C PHE A 76 -19.72 20.25 -20.68
N ARG A 77 -19.36 21.49 -21.05
CA ARG A 77 -19.45 22.65 -20.14
C ARG A 77 -20.86 22.90 -19.65
N SER A 78 -21.86 22.74 -20.52
CA SER A 78 -23.29 22.89 -20.19
C SER A 78 -23.79 21.84 -19.19
N PHE A 79 -23.08 20.72 -19.06
CA PHE A 79 -23.43 19.60 -18.17
C PHE A 79 -22.61 19.59 -16.86
N GLY A 80 -21.83 20.63 -16.59
CA GLY A 80 -21.12 20.79 -15.31
C GLY A 80 -19.62 20.47 -15.35
N ILE A 81 -19.08 20.01 -16.48
CA ILE A 81 -17.62 19.82 -16.65
C ILE A 81 -16.98 21.17 -16.96
N LYS A 82 -16.61 21.91 -15.90
CA LYS A 82 -16.11 23.29 -16.01
C LYS A 82 -14.58 23.40 -16.09
N ASP A 83 -13.86 22.38 -15.64
CA ASP A 83 -12.40 22.37 -15.64
C ASP A 83 -11.82 21.08 -16.25
N ASN A 84 -10.55 21.17 -16.68
CA ASN A 84 -9.84 20.03 -17.28
C ASN A 84 -9.72 18.87 -16.30
N SER A 85 -9.57 19.14 -15.00
CA SER A 85 -9.37 18.08 -14.00
C SER A 85 -10.55 17.12 -13.92
N VAL A 86 -11.78 17.63 -13.89
CA VAL A 86 -13.00 16.79 -13.86
C VAL A 86 -13.07 15.91 -15.11
N CYS A 87 -12.84 16.48 -16.30
CA CYS A 87 -12.84 15.70 -17.54
C CYS A 87 -11.76 14.61 -17.55
N CYS A 88 -10.55 14.95 -17.08
CA CYS A 88 -9.45 14.00 -16.98
C CYS A 88 -9.76 12.88 -15.98
N ASP A 89 -10.31 13.21 -14.81
CA ASP A 89 -10.71 12.23 -13.81
C ASP A 89 -11.79 11.29 -14.36
N HIS A 90 -12.83 11.83 -15.00
CA HIS A 90 -13.88 11.02 -15.64
C HIS A 90 -13.26 10.09 -16.70
N MET A 91 -12.46 10.61 -17.63
CA MET A 91 -11.87 9.81 -18.71
C MET A 91 -10.93 8.71 -18.19
N ILE A 92 -10.14 8.98 -17.14
CA ILE A 92 -9.24 7.98 -16.55
C ILE A 92 -10.04 6.89 -15.82
N HIS A 93 -11.10 7.25 -15.10
CA HIS A 93 -11.96 6.24 -14.47
C HIS A 93 -12.75 5.45 -15.53
N TRP A 94 -13.17 6.07 -16.62
CA TRP A 94 -13.72 5.34 -17.77
C TRP A 94 -12.74 4.27 -18.27
N LEU A 95 -11.48 4.64 -18.49
CA LEU A 95 -10.41 3.71 -18.88
C LEU A 95 -10.29 2.57 -17.86
N TYR A 96 -10.24 2.86 -16.56
CA TYR A 96 -10.22 1.82 -15.52
C TYR A 96 -11.43 0.89 -15.59
N GLY A 97 -12.61 1.43 -15.87
CA GLY A 97 -13.82 0.65 -16.11
C GLY A 97 -13.75 -0.26 -17.33
N LYS A 98 -12.97 0.10 -18.36
CA LYS A 98 -12.75 -0.74 -19.55
C LYS A 98 -11.71 -1.82 -19.33
N VAL A 99 -10.65 -1.52 -18.59
CA VAL A 99 -9.52 -2.46 -18.40
C VAL A 99 -9.65 -3.34 -17.15
N LYS A 100 -10.60 -3.07 -16.23
CA LYS A 100 -10.78 -3.86 -14.99
C LYS A 100 -11.22 -5.32 -15.24
N ASP A 101 -12.04 -5.55 -16.26
CA ASP A 101 -12.63 -6.86 -16.57
C ASP A 101 -11.96 -7.52 -17.78
N ASP A 102 -11.00 -6.84 -18.41
CA ASP A 102 -10.36 -7.31 -19.64
C ASP A 102 -9.48 -8.54 -19.39
N SER A 103 -9.60 -9.55 -20.25
CA SER A 103 -8.74 -10.74 -20.27
C SER A 103 -7.36 -10.46 -20.88
N SER A 104 -7.13 -9.24 -21.37
CA SER A 104 -5.86 -8.79 -21.93
C SER A 104 -4.65 -9.17 -21.08
N ASN A 105 -3.62 -9.66 -21.78
CA ASN A 105 -2.34 -9.99 -21.19
C ASN A 105 -1.68 -8.72 -20.60
N VAL A 106 -0.94 -8.87 -19.51
CA VAL A 106 -0.22 -7.81 -18.79
C VAL A 106 0.62 -6.90 -19.72
N ILE A 107 1.10 -7.46 -20.83
CA ILE A 107 1.87 -6.75 -21.86
C ILE A 107 1.04 -5.69 -22.58
N ASP A 108 -0.16 -6.01 -23.03
CA ASP A 108 -0.97 -5.08 -23.83
C ASP A 108 -1.44 -3.90 -22.97
N LEU A 109 -1.78 -4.16 -21.70
CA LEU A 109 -2.11 -3.11 -20.74
C LEU A 109 -0.90 -2.19 -20.47
N TYR A 110 0.29 -2.75 -20.38
CA TYR A 110 1.52 -1.96 -20.26
C TYR A 110 1.80 -1.10 -21.50
N LYS A 111 1.65 -1.66 -22.70
CA LYS A 111 1.75 -0.90 -23.97
C LYS A 111 0.75 0.25 -23.98
N LEU A 112 -0.50 0.00 -23.60
CA LEU A 112 -1.55 1.01 -23.47
C LEU A 112 -1.13 2.13 -22.52
N TYR A 113 -0.73 1.81 -21.30
CA TYR A 113 -0.31 2.82 -20.31
C TYR A 113 0.88 3.66 -20.78
N ASN A 114 1.86 3.03 -21.43
CA ASN A 114 3.01 3.75 -21.97
C ASN A 114 2.63 4.70 -23.10
N LYS A 115 1.64 4.35 -23.93
CA LYS A 115 1.14 5.25 -24.98
C LYS A 115 0.29 6.37 -24.41
N LEU A 116 -0.60 6.05 -23.46
CA LEU A 116 -1.51 7.03 -22.86
C LEU A 116 -0.80 8.03 -21.95
N GLY A 117 0.26 7.63 -21.24
CA GLY A 117 0.98 8.52 -20.32
C GLY A 117 1.38 9.86 -20.95
N PRO A 118 2.19 9.88 -22.02
CA PRO A 118 2.58 11.11 -22.72
C PRO A 118 1.41 11.89 -23.34
N LEU A 119 0.34 11.20 -23.78
CA LEU A 119 -0.86 11.86 -24.29
C LEU A 119 -1.59 12.61 -23.17
N LEU A 120 -1.78 11.95 -22.02
CA LEU A 120 -2.41 12.52 -20.85
C LEU A 120 -1.55 13.63 -20.22
N GLU A 121 -0.22 13.58 -20.33
CA GLU A 121 0.67 14.70 -19.93
C GLU A 121 0.44 16.00 -20.70
N LYS A 122 -0.23 15.97 -21.86
CA LYS A 122 -0.55 17.20 -22.60
C LYS A 122 -1.67 18.02 -21.93
N LYS A 123 -2.62 17.36 -21.26
CA LYS A 123 -3.87 18.00 -20.79
C LYS A 123 -4.24 17.67 -19.34
N CYS A 124 -3.85 16.48 -18.85
CA CYS A 124 -4.30 15.89 -17.59
C CYS A 124 -3.21 15.73 -16.53
N LEU A 125 -1.97 15.43 -16.94
CA LEU A 125 -0.88 15.12 -16.03
C LEU A 125 0.20 16.20 -16.08
N ASP A 126 0.83 16.47 -14.94
CA ASP A 126 1.92 17.44 -14.82
C ASP A 126 3.27 16.71 -14.65
N LYS A 127 4.17 16.95 -15.60
CA LYS A 127 5.53 16.36 -15.61
C LYS A 127 6.38 16.83 -14.42
N ASN A 128 6.15 18.05 -13.93
CA ASN A 128 6.90 18.64 -12.83
C ASN A 128 6.46 18.11 -11.47
N THR A 129 5.27 17.50 -11.39
CA THR A 129 4.74 16.90 -10.15
C THR A 129 4.42 15.41 -10.31
N PRO A 130 5.44 14.54 -10.49
CA PRO A 130 5.29 13.08 -10.64
C PRO A 130 4.34 12.41 -9.65
N GLU A 131 4.41 12.82 -8.38
CA GLU A 131 3.58 12.24 -7.34
C GLU A 131 2.10 12.61 -7.48
N LYS A 132 1.80 13.83 -7.95
CA LYS A 132 0.43 14.28 -8.21
C LYS A 132 -0.13 13.58 -9.43
N SER A 133 0.67 13.47 -10.48
CA SER A 133 0.32 12.73 -11.70
C SER A 133 0.07 11.25 -11.42
N PHE A 134 0.86 10.62 -10.55
CA PHE A 134 0.64 9.25 -10.12
C PHE A 134 -0.72 9.07 -9.42
N LYS A 135 -1.12 10.01 -8.55
CA LYS A 135 -2.44 9.95 -7.89
C LYS A 135 -3.60 9.95 -8.89
N ILE A 136 -3.44 10.71 -9.98
CA ILE A 136 -4.46 10.86 -11.02
C ILE A 136 -4.47 9.64 -11.95
N PHE A 137 -3.30 9.20 -12.42
CA PHE A 137 -3.16 8.09 -13.36
C PHE A 137 -2.23 7.00 -12.81
N VAL A 138 -2.82 6.09 -12.03
CA VAL A 138 -2.20 4.87 -11.53
C VAL A 138 -2.12 3.82 -12.63
N LYS A 139 -0.91 3.36 -12.95
CA LYS A 139 -0.63 2.34 -13.97
C LYS A 139 -0.46 0.95 -13.34
N THR A 140 -1.53 0.43 -12.75
CA THR A 140 -1.52 -0.88 -12.09
C THR A 140 -2.12 -1.97 -12.98
N HIS A 141 -1.62 -3.20 -12.80
CA HIS A 141 -2.16 -4.41 -13.42
C HIS A 141 -3.09 -5.19 -12.46
N ASN A 142 -3.29 -4.68 -11.25
CA ASN A 142 -4.20 -5.28 -10.29
C ASN A 142 -5.64 -4.87 -10.62
N LYS A 143 -6.39 -5.83 -11.17
CA LYS A 143 -7.80 -5.65 -11.57
C LYS A 143 -8.71 -5.21 -10.43
N LYS A 144 -8.50 -5.74 -9.22
CA LYS A 144 -9.25 -5.35 -8.03
C LYS A 144 -9.05 -3.86 -7.74
N ILE A 145 -7.80 -3.37 -7.81
CA ILE A 145 -7.52 -1.94 -7.60
C ILE A 145 -8.26 -1.07 -8.63
N LEU A 146 -8.18 -1.43 -9.92
CA LEU A 146 -8.85 -0.68 -10.99
C LEU A 146 -10.37 -0.65 -10.82
N LYS A 147 -10.95 -1.80 -10.42
CA LYS A 147 -12.36 -1.95 -10.12
C LYS A 147 -12.78 -1.09 -8.92
N ASP A 148 -12.09 -1.22 -7.79
CA ASP A 148 -12.39 -0.48 -6.56
C ASP A 148 -12.33 1.04 -6.79
N LYS A 149 -11.31 1.51 -7.52
CA LYS A 149 -11.19 2.91 -7.97
C LYS A 149 -12.42 3.37 -8.75
N LYS A 150 -12.78 2.59 -9.77
CA LYS A 150 -13.90 2.90 -10.65
C LYS A 150 -15.21 2.97 -9.86
N GLU A 151 -15.47 1.98 -9.02
CA GLU A 151 -16.76 1.84 -8.34
C GLU A 151 -16.95 2.91 -7.26
N LEU A 152 -15.90 3.26 -6.51
CA LEU A 152 -15.96 4.37 -5.55
C LEU A 152 -16.13 5.72 -6.27
N TYR A 153 -15.36 5.97 -7.33
CA TYR A 153 -15.43 7.22 -8.08
C TYR A 153 -16.81 7.44 -8.71
N ASP A 154 -17.35 6.44 -9.40
CA ASP A 154 -18.68 6.50 -10.00
C ASP A 154 -19.76 6.80 -8.95
N PHE A 155 -19.69 6.16 -7.79
CA PHE A 155 -20.63 6.44 -6.70
C PHE A 155 -20.61 7.92 -6.30
N LEU A 156 -19.42 8.51 -6.15
CA LEU A 156 -19.27 9.91 -5.71
C LEU A 156 -19.88 10.89 -6.72
N GLU A 157 -19.77 10.58 -8.01
CA GLU A 157 -20.41 11.33 -9.10
C GLU A 157 -21.93 11.12 -9.16
N TYR A 158 -22.41 9.93 -8.80
CA TYR A 158 -23.83 9.60 -8.78
C TYR A 158 -24.53 9.96 -7.45
N PHE A 159 -23.79 10.34 -6.42
CA PHE A 159 -24.33 10.45 -5.07
C PHE A 159 -25.48 11.45 -4.95
N ASP A 160 -25.41 12.58 -5.67
CA ASP A 160 -26.50 13.56 -5.66
C ASP A 160 -27.79 13.01 -6.30
N ASN A 161 -27.68 12.19 -7.34
CA ASN A 161 -28.80 11.45 -7.92
C ASN A 161 -29.38 10.44 -6.92
N VAL A 162 -28.51 9.69 -6.23
CA VAL A 162 -28.90 8.74 -5.18
C VAL A 162 -29.66 9.46 -4.06
N LYS A 163 -29.19 10.61 -3.58
CA LYS A 163 -29.88 11.45 -2.59
C LYS A 163 -31.28 11.86 -3.05
N ARG A 164 -31.42 12.30 -4.31
CA ARG A 164 -32.73 12.66 -4.88
C ARG A 164 -33.71 11.49 -4.82
N ILE A 165 -33.25 10.27 -5.08
CA ILE A 165 -34.10 9.07 -5.04
C ILE A 165 -34.45 8.68 -3.60
N LEU A 166 -33.46 8.68 -2.70
CA LEU A 166 -33.67 8.35 -1.29
C LEU A 166 -34.69 9.28 -0.63
N ASN A 167 -34.75 10.55 -1.03
CA ASN A 167 -35.73 11.51 -0.50
C ASN A 167 -37.17 11.33 -1.03
N ARG A 168 -37.41 10.47 -2.03
CA ARG A 168 -38.77 10.22 -2.56
C ARG A 168 -39.53 9.26 -1.64
N LYS A 169 -40.84 9.52 -1.44
CA LYS A 169 -41.70 8.72 -0.55
C LYS A 169 -42.00 7.28 -1.04
N TYR A 170 -42.01 7.04 -2.36
CA TYR A 170 -42.62 5.83 -2.94
C TYR A 170 -41.69 5.02 -3.87
N LYS A 171 -40.39 4.94 -3.60
CA LYS A 171 -39.43 4.18 -4.44
C LYS A 171 -38.74 3.04 -3.69
N LYS A 172 -38.24 2.07 -4.44
CA LYS A 172 -37.44 0.91 -3.98
C LYS A 172 -36.09 1.37 -3.40
N LYS A 173 -36.09 1.93 -2.18
CA LYS A 173 -34.90 2.45 -1.49
C LYS A 173 -33.88 1.36 -1.16
N ASP A 174 -34.35 0.13 -0.95
CA ASP A 174 -33.53 -1.00 -0.49
C ASP A 174 -32.30 -1.26 -1.37
N LYS A 175 -32.46 -1.18 -2.70
CA LYS A 175 -31.32 -1.33 -3.63
C LYS A 175 -30.28 -0.24 -3.43
N TYR A 176 -30.71 1.02 -3.27
CA TYR A 176 -29.82 2.17 -3.07
C TYR A 176 -29.16 2.15 -1.69
N CYS A 177 -29.89 1.72 -0.65
CA CYS A 177 -29.31 1.51 0.68
C CYS A 177 -28.28 0.35 0.67
N THR A 178 -28.54 -0.72 -0.08
CA THR A 178 -27.58 -1.81 -0.25
C THR A 178 -26.32 -1.33 -1.00
N TYR A 179 -26.50 -0.53 -2.05
CA TYR A 179 -25.39 0.08 -2.78
C TYR A 179 -24.58 1.03 -1.88
N LEU A 180 -25.23 1.86 -1.07
CA LEU A 180 -24.57 2.73 -0.09
C LEU A 180 -23.74 1.91 0.91
N LYS A 181 -24.35 0.87 1.50
CA LYS A 181 -23.65 -0.04 2.44
C LYS A 181 -22.40 -0.67 1.81
N TYR A 182 -22.52 -1.12 0.58
CA TYR A 182 -21.39 -1.63 -0.20
C TYR A 182 -20.28 -0.57 -0.36
N ILE A 183 -20.61 0.64 -0.80
CA ILE A 183 -19.61 1.68 -1.06
C ILE A 183 -18.93 2.18 0.22
N LEU A 184 -19.65 2.31 1.34
CA LEU A 184 -19.02 2.68 2.62
C LEU A 184 -18.05 1.60 3.12
N SER A 185 -18.37 0.33 2.86
CA SER A 185 -17.49 -0.79 3.17
C SER A 185 -16.25 -0.77 2.25
N LEU A 186 -16.45 -0.52 0.95
CA LEU A 186 -15.38 -0.36 -0.04
C LEU A 186 -14.44 0.79 0.31
N TYR A 187 -14.96 1.98 0.65
CA TYR A 187 -14.16 3.11 1.10
C TYR A 187 -13.32 2.75 2.33
N THR A 188 -13.91 2.07 3.30
CA THR A 188 -13.21 1.64 4.52
C THR A 188 -12.06 0.68 4.18
N GLU A 189 -12.32 -0.31 3.32
CA GLU A 189 -11.31 -1.26 2.85
C GLU A 189 -10.18 -0.55 2.10
N MET A 190 -10.52 0.33 1.15
CA MET A 190 -9.57 1.13 0.39
C MET A 190 -8.71 1.95 1.35
N LYS A 191 -9.30 2.70 2.29
CA LYS A 191 -8.56 3.53 3.24
C LYS A 191 -7.63 2.72 4.14
N LEU A 192 -8.07 1.55 4.61
CA LEU A 192 -7.24 0.66 5.45
C LEU A 192 -6.09 0.00 4.69
N ASN A 193 -6.27 -0.24 3.39
CA ASN A 193 -5.30 -0.95 2.54
C ASN A 193 -4.53 -0.01 1.56
N ASN A 194 -4.68 1.32 1.67
CA ASN A 194 -4.09 2.31 0.76
C ASN A 194 -2.61 2.65 1.04
N PHE A 195 -1.80 1.65 1.39
CA PHE A 195 -0.40 1.87 1.75
C PHE A 195 0.45 2.40 0.58
N GLN A 196 0.18 1.92 -0.64
CA GLN A 196 0.85 2.34 -1.87
C GLN A 196 0.29 3.63 -2.48
N LYS A 197 -0.63 4.30 -1.76
CA LYS A 197 -1.31 5.53 -2.22
C LYS A 197 -2.02 5.36 -3.54
N MET A 198 -2.43 4.11 -3.82
CA MET A 198 -3.15 3.74 -5.03
C MET A 198 -4.49 4.44 -5.08
N TYR A 199 -5.17 4.58 -3.94
CA TYR A 199 -6.53 5.10 -3.83
C TYR A 199 -6.60 6.56 -3.36
N ASP A 200 -5.47 7.29 -3.30
CA ASP A 200 -5.41 8.65 -2.74
C ASP A 200 -6.45 9.58 -3.37
N LYS A 201 -6.60 9.52 -4.70
CA LYS A 201 -7.55 10.36 -5.43
C LYS A 201 -9.00 10.11 -5.01
N GLU A 202 -9.42 8.85 -4.95
CA GLU A 202 -10.81 8.49 -4.66
C GLU A 202 -11.13 8.68 -3.17
N ILE A 203 -10.16 8.41 -2.28
CA ILE A 203 -10.29 8.67 -0.84
C ILE A 203 -10.40 10.17 -0.57
N GLU A 204 -9.51 10.99 -1.15
CA GLU A 204 -9.56 12.44 -1.00
C GLU A 204 -10.90 13.00 -1.54
N TYR A 205 -11.39 12.46 -2.66
CA TYR A 205 -12.68 12.90 -3.21
C TYR A 205 -13.86 12.49 -2.32
N PHE A 206 -13.85 11.27 -1.76
CA PHE A 206 -14.85 10.84 -0.79
C PHE A 206 -14.86 11.76 0.44
N GLU A 207 -13.69 12.03 1.02
CA GLU A 207 -13.57 12.89 2.20
C GLU A 207 -14.06 14.31 1.95
N GLN A 208 -13.83 14.84 0.75
CA GLN A 208 -14.38 16.13 0.35
C GLN A 208 -15.90 16.09 0.15
N LYS A 209 -16.43 15.06 -0.51
CA LYS A 209 -17.87 14.92 -0.78
C LYS A 209 -18.68 14.78 0.51
N PHE A 210 -18.13 14.09 1.52
CA PHE A 210 -18.75 13.86 2.82
C PHE A 210 -18.19 14.76 3.93
N LYS A 211 -17.57 15.90 3.59
CA LYS A 211 -17.01 16.83 4.57
C LYS A 211 -18.07 17.41 5.51
N GLU A 212 -19.25 17.74 4.97
CA GLU A 212 -20.37 18.32 5.70
C GLU A 212 -21.25 17.23 6.36
N VAL A 213 -20.63 16.42 7.25
CA VAL A 213 -21.26 15.24 7.86
C VAL A 213 -22.61 15.56 8.52
N PHE A 214 -22.75 16.75 9.12
CA PHE A 214 -23.98 17.18 9.78
C PHE A 214 -25.19 17.26 8.84
N THR A 215 -24.96 17.40 7.53
CA THR A 215 -26.02 17.44 6.52
C THR A 215 -26.29 16.05 5.96
N GLU A 216 -25.24 15.30 5.65
CA GLU A 216 -25.35 14.04 4.92
C GLU A 216 -25.77 12.89 5.84
N LEU A 217 -25.21 12.80 7.04
CA LEU A 217 -25.47 11.68 7.94
C LEU A 217 -26.94 11.57 8.37
N PRO A 218 -27.63 12.65 8.80
CA PRO A 218 -29.05 12.54 9.16
C PRO A 218 -29.94 12.11 8.00
N LEU A 219 -29.62 12.53 6.77
CA LEU A 219 -30.34 12.12 5.56
C LEU A 219 -30.16 10.62 5.31
N LEU A 220 -28.93 10.11 5.47
CA LEU A 220 -28.63 8.69 5.30
C LEU A 220 -29.27 7.85 6.42
N GLU A 221 -29.20 8.27 7.67
CA GLU A 221 -29.82 7.55 8.79
C GLU A 221 -31.34 7.46 8.65
N LYS A 222 -31.98 8.56 8.23
CA LYS A 222 -33.42 8.59 8.02
C LYS A 222 -33.88 7.64 6.91
N ASN A 223 -33.12 7.55 5.82
CA ASN A 223 -33.55 6.81 4.62
C ASN A 223 -32.97 5.39 4.51
N CYS A 224 -31.80 5.15 5.10
CA CYS A 224 -31.03 3.92 5.04
C CYS A 224 -30.36 3.62 6.40
N PRO A 225 -31.11 3.43 7.49
CA PRO A 225 -30.53 3.22 8.81
C PRO A 225 -29.70 1.93 8.89
N GLY A 226 -28.64 1.96 9.70
CA GLY A 226 -27.88 0.77 10.05
C GLY A 226 -26.48 1.08 10.60
N ASP A 227 -25.93 0.14 11.35
CA ASP A 227 -24.64 0.29 12.06
C ASP A 227 -23.45 0.45 11.11
N TYR A 228 -23.60 0.07 9.85
CA TYR A 228 -22.57 0.24 8.82
C TYR A 228 -22.21 1.72 8.57
N LEU A 229 -23.09 2.67 8.92
CA LEU A 229 -22.77 4.11 8.88
C LEU A 229 -21.67 4.45 9.90
N ASN A 230 -21.62 3.76 11.04
CA ASN A 230 -20.60 3.97 12.09
C ASN A 230 -19.20 3.53 11.65
N LEU A 231 -19.07 2.82 10.53
CA LEU A 231 -17.77 2.48 9.94
C LEU A 231 -17.05 3.74 9.44
N VAL A 232 -17.81 4.70 8.93
CA VAL A 232 -17.27 5.89 8.24
C VAL A 232 -17.54 7.18 9.00
N PHE A 233 -18.63 7.26 9.75
CA PHE A 233 -19.03 8.47 10.46
C PHE A 233 -18.88 8.31 11.97
N ASP A 234 -18.27 9.31 12.60
CA ASP A 234 -18.32 9.53 14.04
C ASP A 234 -19.55 10.38 14.35
N LYS A 235 -20.56 9.73 14.93
CA LYS A 235 -21.85 10.35 15.26
C LYS A 235 -21.74 11.37 16.37
N GLU A 236 -20.88 11.10 17.35
CA GLU A 236 -20.75 11.93 18.54
C GLU A 236 -20.09 13.27 18.18
N ASN A 237 -19.03 13.19 17.38
CA ASN A 237 -18.27 14.38 16.95
C ASN A 237 -18.78 14.96 15.64
N ASN A 238 -19.70 14.29 14.95
CA ASN A 238 -20.24 14.69 13.65
C ASN A 238 -19.14 14.92 12.61
N THR A 239 -18.20 13.96 12.54
CA THR A 239 -17.05 14.01 11.63
C THR A 239 -16.89 12.70 10.89
N LEU A 240 -16.13 12.71 9.80
CA LEU A 240 -15.64 11.47 9.23
C LEU A 240 -14.73 10.81 10.24
N ARG A 241 -14.98 9.54 10.52
CA ARG A 241 -14.17 8.75 11.42
C ARG A 241 -12.74 8.80 10.90
N GLU A 242 -11.84 9.23 11.77
CA GLU A 242 -10.42 9.04 11.51
C GLU A 242 -10.18 7.53 11.57
N LEU A 243 -10.33 6.87 10.41
CA LEU A 243 -9.85 5.51 10.17
C LEU A 243 -8.33 5.58 10.18
N LYS A 244 -7.81 5.78 11.39
CA LYS A 244 -6.40 5.71 11.71
C LYS A 244 -6.02 4.24 11.64
N HIS A 245 -5.03 3.96 10.80
CA HIS A 245 -3.83 3.35 11.38
C HIS A 245 -3.33 4.33 12.44
N GLU A 246 -3.14 3.90 13.68
CA GLU A 246 -2.71 4.76 14.80
C GLU A 246 -1.69 5.81 14.33
N LYS A 247 -2.15 7.04 14.07
CA LYS A 247 -1.32 8.21 13.82
C LYS A 247 -2.00 9.44 14.37
N GLY A 248 -1.42 9.97 15.43
CA GLY A 248 -1.84 11.19 16.12
C GLY A 248 -1.81 12.44 15.24
N LYS A 249 -2.77 13.33 15.52
CA LYS A 249 -2.94 14.67 14.96
C LYS A 249 -1.71 15.56 15.25
N GLU A 250 -1.44 16.47 14.32
CA GLU A 250 -0.50 17.60 14.45
C GLU A 250 -0.91 18.56 15.57
N SER A 251 0.09 19.16 16.26
CA SER A 251 0.07 20.59 16.56
C SER A 251 1.48 21.17 16.86
N LEU A 252 1.74 22.33 16.25
CA LEU A 252 2.58 23.47 16.70
C LEU A 252 4.02 23.70 16.14
N LYS A 253 4.07 24.80 15.38
CA LYS A 253 5.07 25.89 15.29
C LYS A 253 6.49 25.54 14.80
N LYS A 254 6.69 25.68 13.48
CA LYS A 254 8.00 25.99 12.89
C LYS A 254 8.34 27.46 13.17
N THR A 255 9.37 27.71 13.98
CA THR A 255 10.17 28.94 13.88
C THR A 255 11.08 28.75 12.68
N ALA A 256 10.95 29.62 11.68
CA ALA A 256 11.82 29.62 10.51
C ALA A 256 13.20 30.13 10.93
N VAL A 257 14.24 29.36 10.62
CA VAL A 257 15.61 29.86 10.53
C VAL A 257 15.98 29.72 9.06
N GLU A 258 16.16 30.85 8.38
CA GLU A 258 16.75 30.92 7.05
C GLU A 258 18.19 30.38 7.12
N TYR A 259 18.47 29.34 6.34
CA TYR A 259 19.85 28.98 6.01
C TYR A 259 20.19 29.61 4.67
N LYS A 260 21.18 30.52 4.70
CA LYS A 260 21.84 31.04 3.51
C LYS A 260 22.57 29.91 2.80
N ASP A 261 22.29 29.77 1.51
CA ASP A 261 23.05 28.95 0.59
C ASP A 261 24.54 29.32 0.68
N THR A 262 25.37 28.34 1.00
CA THR A 262 26.79 28.39 0.64
C THR A 262 27.08 27.11 -0.13
N GLU A 263 26.94 27.26 -1.44
CA GLU A 263 27.27 26.30 -2.47
C GLU A 263 28.80 26.12 -2.48
N ILE A 264 29.28 24.95 -2.05
CA ILE A 264 30.59 24.43 -2.45
C ILE A 264 30.37 23.03 -3.00
N ALA A 265 30.74 22.90 -4.26
CA ALA A 265 30.51 21.81 -5.18
C ALA A 265 30.98 20.42 -4.69
N LEU A 266 30.02 19.54 -4.43
CA LEU A 266 30.10 18.15 -4.90
C LEU A 266 29.40 18.11 -6.26
N THR A 267 30.07 18.67 -7.28
CA THR A 267 29.68 18.50 -8.68
C THR A 267 29.98 17.07 -9.09
N ASP A 268 29.13 16.15 -8.64
CA ASP A 268 28.79 14.96 -9.41
C ASP A 268 27.34 14.57 -9.07
N LYS A 269 26.41 15.41 -9.53
CA LYS A 269 24.98 15.05 -9.63
C LYS A 269 24.76 14.15 -10.85
N THR A 270 25.62 13.16 -11.06
CA THR A 270 25.33 12.07 -12.00
C THR A 270 24.81 10.86 -11.25
N SER A 271 23.89 10.19 -11.92
CA SER A 271 23.12 9.01 -11.56
C SER A 271 23.95 7.73 -11.31
N HIS A 272 25.08 7.81 -10.59
CA HIS A 272 25.90 6.66 -10.29
C HIS A 272 25.67 6.25 -8.83
N GLY A 273 24.73 5.32 -8.63
CA GLY A 273 24.46 4.69 -7.33
C GLY A 273 25.63 3.82 -6.83
N MET A 274 25.29 2.78 -6.06
CA MET A 274 26.21 1.81 -5.42
C MET A 274 27.35 1.23 -6.31
N SER A 275 27.25 1.34 -7.65
CA SER A 275 28.31 0.95 -8.60
C SER A 275 29.63 1.68 -8.37
N ALA A 276 29.60 2.92 -7.87
CA ALA A 276 30.82 3.67 -7.54
C ALA A 276 31.62 3.05 -6.36
N TYR A 277 30.98 2.21 -5.55
CA TYR A 277 31.55 1.61 -4.34
C TYR A 277 31.66 0.08 -4.42
N GLU A 278 31.36 -0.52 -5.57
CA GLU A 278 31.30 -1.98 -5.74
C GLU A 278 32.60 -2.67 -5.30
N ASP A 279 33.75 -2.04 -5.57
CA ASP A 279 35.09 -2.54 -5.24
C ASP A 279 35.38 -2.67 -3.73
N ILE A 280 34.68 -1.91 -2.88
CA ILE A 280 34.78 -2.08 -1.41
C ILE A 280 33.65 -2.95 -0.89
N LEU A 281 32.47 -2.91 -1.52
CA LEU A 281 31.30 -3.66 -1.08
C LEU A 281 31.45 -5.17 -1.32
N LYS A 282 32.22 -5.57 -2.34
CA LYS A 282 32.58 -6.98 -2.60
C LYS A 282 33.27 -7.69 -1.44
N GLU A 283 33.90 -6.96 -0.54
CA GLU A 283 34.62 -7.52 0.61
C GLU A 283 33.70 -7.96 1.77
N PHE A 284 32.43 -7.56 1.73
CA PHE A 284 31.46 -7.80 2.80
C PHE A 284 30.66 -9.09 2.59
N SER A 285 30.09 -9.61 3.69
CA SER A 285 29.27 -10.83 3.65
C SER A 285 28.01 -10.65 2.80
N SER A 286 27.44 -9.43 2.73
CA SER A 286 26.29 -9.12 1.87
C SER A 286 26.58 -9.40 0.39
N SER A 287 27.78 -9.07 -0.11
CA SER A 287 28.16 -9.37 -1.51
C SER A 287 28.13 -10.86 -1.80
N LYS A 288 28.65 -11.68 -0.89
CA LYS A 288 28.62 -13.14 -1.03
C LYS A 288 27.19 -13.69 -1.08
N ILE A 289 26.27 -13.09 -0.33
CA ILE A 289 24.85 -13.47 -0.38
C ILE A 289 24.28 -13.18 -1.78
N TYR A 290 24.51 -11.97 -2.29
CA TYR A 290 24.03 -11.58 -3.63
C TYR A 290 24.63 -12.43 -4.75
N GLU A 291 25.91 -12.78 -4.67
CA GLU A 291 26.55 -13.71 -5.61
C GLU A 291 25.87 -15.08 -5.61
N LYS A 292 25.58 -15.63 -4.43
CA LYS A 292 24.87 -16.91 -4.30
C LYS A 292 23.44 -16.82 -4.86
N LEU A 293 22.71 -15.74 -4.55
CA LEU A 293 21.36 -15.49 -5.10
C LEU A 293 21.40 -15.34 -6.63
N ASN A 294 22.47 -14.77 -7.17
CA ASN A 294 22.65 -14.55 -8.61
C ASN A 294 23.28 -15.74 -9.37
N SER A 295 23.61 -16.84 -8.67
CA SER A 295 24.19 -18.04 -9.28
C SER A 295 23.36 -18.56 -10.46
N ASN A 296 23.99 -19.32 -11.36
CA ASN A 296 23.35 -19.96 -12.52
C ASN A 296 23.23 -21.47 -12.38
N VAL A 297 23.66 -21.99 -11.23
CA VAL A 297 23.61 -23.42 -10.93
C VAL A 297 22.15 -23.89 -10.89
N ASP A 298 21.88 -24.99 -11.60
CA ASP A 298 20.61 -25.73 -11.69
C ASP A 298 19.38 -24.94 -12.16
N ILE A 299 19.57 -23.75 -12.75
CA ILE A 299 18.43 -22.88 -13.11
C ILE A 299 17.54 -23.45 -14.23
N LYS A 300 18.10 -24.30 -15.11
CA LYS A 300 17.38 -24.88 -16.25
C LYS A 300 16.22 -25.79 -15.83
N GLU A 301 16.27 -26.34 -14.63
CA GLU A 301 15.20 -27.18 -14.07
C GLU A 301 13.91 -26.40 -13.83
N TYR A 302 14.00 -25.06 -13.72
CA TYR A 302 12.88 -24.19 -13.39
C TYR A 302 12.24 -23.52 -14.63
N TYR A 303 12.74 -23.80 -15.84
CA TYR A 303 12.19 -23.26 -17.09
C TYR A 303 10.68 -23.50 -17.22
N SER A 304 10.21 -24.69 -16.81
CA SER A 304 8.80 -25.07 -16.87
C SER A 304 7.90 -24.19 -16.00
N THR A 305 8.41 -23.73 -14.85
CA THR A 305 7.72 -22.83 -13.92
C THR A 305 7.62 -21.41 -14.51
N CYS A 306 8.53 -21.05 -15.43
CA CYS A 306 8.66 -19.71 -16.01
C CYS A 306 8.03 -19.57 -17.41
N LYS A 307 7.26 -20.56 -17.88
CA LYS A 307 6.66 -20.55 -19.22
C LYS A 307 5.83 -19.30 -19.51
N ASP A 308 5.06 -18.83 -18.52
CA ASP A 308 4.20 -17.65 -18.67
C ASP A 308 4.98 -16.35 -18.83
N ILE A 309 6.27 -16.35 -18.49
CA ILE A 309 7.17 -15.19 -18.64
C ILE A 309 7.83 -15.15 -20.02
N LEU A 310 7.83 -16.24 -20.79
CA LEU A 310 8.43 -16.28 -22.14
C LEU A 310 7.94 -15.15 -23.05
N LYS A 311 6.66 -14.78 -22.92
CA LYS A 311 6.04 -13.67 -23.65
C LYS A 311 6.68 -12.30 -23.37
N LEU A 312 7.30 -12.13 -22.20
CA LEU A 312 7.95 -10.89 -21.78
C LEU A 312 9.37 -10.76 -22.32
N GLU A 313 10.03 -11.88 -22.68
CA GLU A 313 11.44 -11.90 -23.06
C GLU A 313 11.77 -10.99 -24.25
N LYS A 314 10.83 -10.88 -25.20
CA LYS A 314 10.98 -9.99 -26.36
C LYS A 314 11.05 -8.50 -25.97
N LEU A 315 10.26 -8.09 -24.98
CA LEU A 315 10.20 -6.69 -24.52
C LEU A 315 11.21 -6.40 -23.42
N PHE A 316 11.54 -7.42 -22.62
CA PHE A 316 12.37 -7.34 -21.43
C PHE A 316 13.36 -8.51 -21.42
N PRO A 317 14.41 -8.46 -22.26
CA PRO A 317 15.42 -9.52 -22.31
C PRO A 317 16.02 -9.81 -20.94
N GLY A 318 16.18 -11.09 -20.60
CA GLY A 318 16.61 -11.55 -19.27
C GLY A 318 15.46 -11.82 -18.29
N SER A 319 14.21 -11.56 -18.68
CA SER A 319 13.02 -11.83 -17.84
C SER A 319 12.86 -13.29 -17.46
N VAL A 320 13.05 -14.22 -18.41
CA VAL A 320 12.94 -15.66 -18.20
C VAL A 320 14.03 -16.13 -17.24
N TYR A 321 15.25 -15.68 -17.47
CA TYR A 321 16.40 -16.04 -16.66
C TYR A 321 16.29 -15.53 -15.22
N LEU A 322 15.77 -14.31 -15.02
CA LEU A 322 15.45 -13.81 -13.69
C LEU A 322 14.36 -14.68 -13.02
N CYS A 323 13.32 -15.07 -13.75
CA CYS A 323 12.30 -15.97 -13.22
C CYS A 323 12.89 -17.32 -12.78
N GLU A 324 13.79 -17.90 -13.55
CA GLU A 324 14.42 -19.19 -13.21
C GLU A 324 15.24 -19.08 -11.92
N LYS A 325 16.05 -18.02 -11.78
CA LYS A 325 16.79 -17.75 -10.53
C LYS A 325 15.87 -17.52 -9.35
N LEU A 326 14.82 -16.72 -9.54
CA LEU A 326 13.80 -16.46 -8.50
C LEU A 326 13.15 -17.78 -8.06
N SER A 327 12.75 -18.61 -9.01
CA SER A 327 12.10 -19.90 -8.75
C SER A 327 13.00 -20.85 -7.99
N ARG A 328 14.27 -20.97 -8.40
CA ARG A 328 15.29 -21.74 -7.67
C ARG A 328 15.44 -21.25 -6.24
N ASN A 329 15.59 -19.93 -6.06
CA ASN A 329 15.81 -19.32 -4.75
C ASN A 329 14.65 -19.62 -3.80
N ILE A 330 13.42 -19.49 -4.28
CA ILE A 330 12.20 -19.79 -3.52
C ILE A 330 12.10 -21.28 -3.17
N ARG A 331 12.29 -22.18 -4.15
CA ARG A 331 12.15 -23.64 -3.92
C ARG A 331 13.21 -24.19 -2.95
N ASN A 332 14.39 -23.58 -2.92
CA ASN A 332 15.43 -23.92 -1.93
C ASN A 332 15.25 -23.20 -0.59
N SER A 333 14.15 -22.46 -0.40
CA SER A 333 13.83 -21.66 0.79
C SER A 333 14.96 -20.71 1.21
N ILE A 334 15.83 -20.34 0.26
CA ILE A 334 17.01 -19.49 0.50
C ILE A 334 17.91 -20.07 1.64
N SER A 335 17.83 -21.38 1.91
CA SER A 335 18.50 -22.00 3.06
C SER A 335 20.03 -22.07 2.91
N TYR A 336 20.54 -22.08 1.67
CA TYR A 336 21.97 -22.18 1.36
C TYR A 336 22.78 -20.91 1.69
N ILE A 337 22.11 -19.77 1.95
CA ILE A 337 22.79 -18.54 2.43
C ILE A 337 22.80 -18.43 3.96
N SER A 338 22.26 -19.40 4.70
CA SER A 338 22.24 -19.42 6.18
C SER A 338 23.64 -19.31 6.80
N SER A 339 24.67 -19.80 6.10
CA SER A 339 26.09 -19.63 6.50
C SER A 339 26.59 -18.18 6.47
N ASN A 340 25.88 -17.27 5.81
CA ASN A 340 26.20 -15.85 5.73
C ASN A 340 25.21 -14.97 6.51
N GLU A 341 23.96 -15.42 6.68
CA GLU A 341 22.92 -14.72 7.41
C GLU A 341 21.99 -15.75 8.09
N GLU A 342 22.09 -15.87 9.41
CA GLU A 342 21.34 -16.83 10.21
C GLU A 342 19.88 -16.42 10.40
N ASN A 343 19.55 -15.12 10.32
CA ASN A 343 18.20 -14.62 10.52
C ASN A 343 17.32 -14.82 9.26
N ASP A 344 16.24 -15.58 9.40
CA ASP A 344 15.30 -15.88 8.31
C ASP A 344 14.68 -14.63 7.66
N HIS A 345 14.33 -13.62 8.45
CA HIS A 345 13.73 -12.37 7.96
C HIS A 345 14.72 -11.61 7.10
N ASP A 346 15.95 -11.48 7.56
CA ASP A 346 17.01 -10.80 6.84
C ASP A 346 17.39 -11.51 5.54
N ARG A 347 17.36 -12.86 5.52
CA ARG A 347 17.50 -13.61 4.26
C ARG A 347 16.39 -13.29 3.26
N CYS A 348 15.14 -13.15 3.71
CA CYS A 348 14.06 -12.71 2.84
C CYS A 348 14.32 -11.28 2.31
N LEU A 349 14.79 -10.36 3.16
CA LEU A 349 15.11 -8.98 2.75
C LEU A 349 16.21 -8.91 1.69
N TYR A 350 17.31 -9.65 1.88
CA TYR A 350 18.35 -9.81 0.85
C TYR A 350 17.77 -10.28 -0.49
N PHE A 351 16.91 -11.29 -0.44
CA PHE A 351 16.27 -11.84 -1.64
C PHE A 351 15.33 -10.84 -2.34
N ILE A 352 14.56 -10.05 -1.58
CA ILE A 352 13.67 -9.03 -2.15
C ILE A 352 14.48 -7.91 -2.80
N PHE A 353 15.46 -7.36 -2.08
CA PHE A 353 16.30 -6.28 -2.62
C PHE A 353 17.11 -6.75 -3.84
N TRP A 354 17.63 -7.98 -3.82
CA TRP A 354 18.24 -8.60 -4.99
C TRP A 354 17.28 -8.64 -6.18
N THR A 355 16.05 -9.12 -5.97
CA THR A 355 15.06 -9.20 -7.06
C THR A 355 14.77 -7.83 -7.65
N TYR A 356 14.68 -6.80 -6.81
CA TYR A 356 14.37 -5.43 -7.26
C TYR A 356 15.51 -4.83 -8.07
N ASP A 357 16.75 -5.06 -7.67
CA ASP A 357 17.93 -4.65 -8.44
C ASP A 357 17.98 -5.36 -9.80
N GLU A 358 17.68 -6.66 -9.86
CA GLU A 358 17.62 -7.39 -11.14
C GLU A 358 16.52 -6.87 -12.06
N ILE A 359 15.33 -6.57 -11.53
CA ILE A 359 14.26 -5.93 -12.31
C ILE A 359 14.71 -4.54 -12.77
N LYS A 360 15.34 -3.73 -11.90
CA LYS A 360 15.82 -2.39 -12.26
C LYS A 360 16.79 -2.43 -13.45
N LYS A 361 17.69 -3.42 -13.47
CA LYS A 361 18.64 -3.67 -14.58
C LYS A 361 17.91 -3.97 -15.88
N ILE A 362 16.93 -4.88 -15.86
CA ILE A 362 16.15 -5.26 -17.05
C ILE A 362 15.42 -4.04 -17.66
N TYR A 363 14.91 -3.14 -16.83
CA TYR A 363 14.18 -1.95 -17.28
C TYR A 363 15.07 -0.73 -17.54
N ASN A 364 16.39 -0.84 -17.38
CA ASN A 364 17.35 0.27 -17.49
C ASN A 364 16.91 1.53 -16.69
N GLY A 365 16.27 1.33 -15.54
CA GLY A 365 15.75 2.43 -14.70
C GLY A 365 14.62 3.29 -15.32
N LYS A 366 14.05 2.92 -16.47
CA LYS A 366 13.04 3.74 -17.18
C LYS A 366 11.69 3.83 -16.46
N ILE A 367 11.40 2.90 -15.56
CA ILE A 367 10.15 2.87 -14.79
C ILE A 367 10.40 3.43 -13.40
N ARG A 368 9.41 4.16 -12.84
CA ARG A 368 9.53 4.76 -11.51
C ARG A 368 9.20 3.78 -10.39
N LYS A 369 8.16 2.95 -10.55
CA LYS A 369 7.64 2.08 -9.50
C LYS A 369 7.58 0.63 -9.93
N ILE A 370 7.95 -0.27 -9.02
CA ILE A 370 8.15 -1.69 -9.37
C ILE A 370 6.85 -2.41 -9.77
N PHE A 371 5.72 -2.05 -9.16
CA PHE A 371 4.42 -2.64 -9.48
C PHE A 371 3.85 -2.19 -10.84
N GLU A 372 4.41 -1.13 -11.44
CA GLU A 372 4.06 -0.73 -12.81
C GLU A 372 4.74 -1.64 -13.85
N THR A 373 5.65 -2.52 -13.42
CA THR A 373 6.37 -3.42 -14.32
C THR A 373 5.57 -4.71 -14.56
N PRO A 374 5.31 -5.09 -15.82
CA PRO A 374 4.71 -6.39 -16.16
C PRO A 374 5.50 -7.57 -15.59
N LEU A 375 6.83 -7.46 -15.62
CA LEU A 375 7.71 -8.51 -15.11
C LEU A 375 7.49 -8.77 -13.62
N PHE A 376 7.43 -7.72 -12.79
CA PHE A 376 7.20 -7.89 -11.35
C PHE A 376 5.86 -8.57 -11.08
N VAL A 377 4.80 -8.19 -11.80
CA VAL A 377 3.47 -8.78 -11.65
C VAL A 377 3.49 -10.28 -11.96
N GLU A 378 4.16 -10.69 -13.05
CA GLU A 378 4.28 -12.11 -13.40
C GLU A 378 5.22 -12.87 -12.44
N LEU A 379 6.30 -12.25 -11.95
CA LEU A 379 7.18 -12.86 -10.94
C LEU A 379 6.46 -13.10 -9.62
N VAL A 380 5.58 -12.18 -9.19
CA VAL A 380 4.72 -12.38 -8.01
C VAL A 380 3.80 -13.57 -8.20
N LYS A 381 3.19 -13.74 -9.39
CA LYS A 381 2.35 -14.92 -9.69
C LYS A 381 3.16 -16.21 -9.61
N VAL A 382 4.33 -16.24 -10.23
CA VAL A 382 5.24 -17.40 -10.18
C VAL A 382 5.60 -17.73 -8.73
N ALA A 383 6.03 -16.74 -7.95
CA ALA A 383 6.36 -16.92 -6.54
C ALA A 383 5.19 -17.51 -5.75
N ASN A 384 3.98 -16.96 -5.92
CA ASN A 384 2.78 -17.43 -5.24
C ASN A 384 2.41 -18.86 -5.62
N ASN A 385 2.55 -19.24 -6.90
CA ASN A 385 2.29 -20.61 -7.35
C ASN A 385 3.26 -21.58 -6.66
N ILE A 386 4.55 -21.24 -6.60
CA ILE A 386 5.54 -22.05 -5.89
C ILE A 386 5.20 -22.12 -4.39
N TYR A 387 4.82 -21.00 -3.77
CA TYR A 387 4.43 -20.97 -2.36
C TYR A 387 3.21 -21.83 -2.07
N TYR A 388 2.22 -21.83 -2.98
CA TYR A 388 1.05 -22.69 -2.88
C TYR A 388 1.41 -24.17 -2.96
N GLU A 389 2.27 -24.55 -3.91
CA GLU A 389 2.78 -25.93 -4.03
C GLU A 389 3.52 -26.38 -2.76
N LEU A 390 4.44 -25.55 -2.25
CA LEU A 390 5.22 -25.84 -1.05
C LEU A 390 4.32 -25.92 0.20
N SER A 391 3.40 -24.97 0.36
CA SER A 391 2.46 -24.94 1.47
C SER A 391 1.46 -26.08 1.43
N GLY A 392 0.99 -26.49 0.25
CA GLY A 392 0.07 -27.61 0.09
C GLY A 392 0.69 -28.93 0.57
N ASN A 393 1.97 -29.14 0.30
CA ASN A 393 2.72 -30.29 0.79
C ASN A 393 2.84 -30.28 2.32
N ASP A 394 3.18 -29.14 2.91
CA ASP A 394 3.22 -28.97 4.36
C ASP A 394 1.86 -29.25 5.01
N VAL A 395 0.79 -28.66 4.47
CA VAL A 395 -0.57 -28.83 5.00
C VAL A 395 -0.97 -30.30 4.94
N ARG A 396 -0.70 -30.99 3.82
CA ARG A 396 -1.02 -32.42 3.70
C ARG A 396 -0.30 -33.23 4.77
N ILE A 397 1.03 -33.12 4.85
CA ILE A 397 1.84 -33.87 5.82
C ILE A 397 1.46 -33.54 7.27
N ASN A 398 1.36 -32.24 7.60
CA ASN A 398 1.03 -31.81 8.96
C ASN A 398 -0.41 -32.20 9.33
N SER A 399 -1.35 -32.14 8.39
CA SER A 399 -2.73 -32.57 8.65
C SER A 399 -2.82 -34.06 8.96
N GLU A 400 -2.06 -34.91 8.25
CA GLU A 400 -1.99 -36.36 8.52
C GLU A 400 -1.41 -36.64 9.92
N LEU A 401 -0.32 -35.96 10.29
CA LEU A 401 0.29 -36.07 11.62
C LEU A 401 -0.68 -35.65 12.74
N ILE A 402 -1.35 -34.52 12.55
CA ILE A 402 -2.33 -33.97 13.50
C ILE A 402 -3.52 -34.92 13.63
N GLN A 403 -4.03 -35.47 12.51
CA GLN A 403 -5.11 -36.46 12.53
C GLN A 403 -4.71 -37.75 13.26
N ASN A 404 -3.48 -38.23 13.08
CA ASN A 404 -2.96 -39.38 13.81
C ASN A 404 -2.88 -39.12 15.31
N GLU A 405 -2.44 -37.93 15.73
CA GLU A 405 -2.43 -37.53 17.13
C GLU A 405 -3.84 -37.51 17.72
N PHE A 406 -4.83 -36.96 16.99
CA PHE A 406 -6.22 -36.98 17.42
C PHE A 406 -6.81 -38.40 17.49
N ARG A 407 -6.46 -39.29 16.56
CA ARG A 407 -6.86 -40.71 16.59
C ARG A 407 -6.31 -41.43 17.81
N ASN A 408 -5.01 -41.31 18.06
CA ASN A 408 -4.34 -41.90 19.23
C ASN A 408 -4.94 -41.38 20.53
N LYS A 409 -5.22 -40.08 20.60
CA LYS A 409 -5.88 -39.47 21.77
C LYS A 409 -7.30 -40.01 21.96
N ALA A 410 -8.09 -40.14 20.90
CA ALA A 410 -9.43 -40.69 20.97
C ALA A 410 -9.42 -42.15 21.44
N GLU A 411 -8.44 -42.94 21.02
CA GLU A 411 -8.24 -44.31 21.50
C GLU A 411 -7.90 -44.36 22.99
N LEU A 412 -6.97 -43.52 23.47
CA LEU A 412 -6.66 -43.39 24.89
C LEU A 412 -7.89 -42.99 25.72
N VAL A 413 -8.71 -42.06 25.23
CA VAL A 413 -9.97 -41.66 25.89
C VAL A 413 -10.96 -42.83 25.92
N ARG A 414 -11.12 -43.59 24.83
CA ARG A 414 -11.99 -44.80 24.82
C ARG A 414 -11.52 -45.83 25.84
N ASN A 415 -10.22 -46.09 25.91
CA ASN A 415 -9.64 -47.03 26.87
C ASN A 415 -9.87 -46.58 28.32
N LEU A 416 -9.74 -45.28 28.62
CA LEU A 416 -10.04 -44.68 29.93
C LEU A 416 -11.53 -44.77 30.33
N LEU A 417 -12.44 -44.72 29.35
CA LEU A 417 -13.89 -44.82 29.58
C LEU A 417 -14.40 -46.27 29.62
N SER A 418 -13.57 -47.23 29.21
CA SER A 418 -13.91 -48.66 29.29
C SER A 418 -14.01 -49.11 30.75
N LYS A 419 -15.04 -49.91 31.08
CA LYS A 419 -15.32 -50.37 32.46
C LYS A 419 -14.43 -51.53 32.92
N ASP A 420 -13.39 -51.90 32.18
CA ASP A 420 -12.50 -53.00 32.54
C ASP A 420 -11.44 -52.54 33.58
N PRO A 421 -11.48 -53.06 34.82
CA PRO A 421 -10.58 -52.64 35.90
C PRO A 421 -9.11 -53.01 35.68
N LYS A 422 -8.76 -53.89 34.72
CA LYS A 422 -7.37 -54.22 34.37
C LYS A 422 -6.72 -53.19 33.44
N ILE A 423 -7.50 -52.50 32.60
CA ILE A 423 -7.03 -51.53 31.61
C ILE A 423 -6.87 -50.13 32.23
N ASN A 424 -7.70 -49.80 33.22
CA ASN A 424 -7.81 -48.47 33.81
C ASN A 424 -6.63 -48.06 34.73
N LYS A 425 -5.72 -48.98 35.10
CA LYS A 425 -4.74 -48.75 36.18
C LYS A 425 -3.42 -48.09 35.79
N ASN A 426 -3.09 -47.91 34.50
CA ASN A 426 -1.73 -47.53 34.09
C ASN A 426 -1.62 -46.27 33.20
N ILE A 427 -2.63 -45.40 33.14
CA ILE A 427 -2.55 -44.18 32.29
C ILE A 427 -2.18 -42.96 33.15
N PRO A 428 -0.95 -42.42 33.06
CA PRO A 428 -0.59 -41.19 33.76
C PRO A 428 -1.40 -40.00 33.23
N ASN A 429 -1.83 -39.14 34.14
CA ASN A 429 -2.40 -37.82 33.88
C ASN A 429 -3.72 -37.77 33.08
N LYS A 430 -4.77 -38.46 33.57
CA LYS A 430 -6.14 -38.50 33.00
C LYS A 430 -6.72 -37.14 32.58
N ASN A 431 -6.45 -36.07 33.34
CA ASN A 431 -6.92 -34.71 33.04
C ASN A 431 -6.28 -34.12 31.78
N GLU A 432 -5.05 -34.49 31.47
CA GLU A 432 -4.32 -34.01 30.29
C GLU A 432 -4.86 -34.64 29.01
N VAL A 433 -5.19 -35.94 29.06
CA VAL A 433 -5.79 -36.68 27.95
C VAL A 433 -7.20 -36.17 27.61
N MET A 434 -7.95 -35.65 28.59
CA MET A 434 -9.30 -35.11 28.38
C MET A 434 -9.34 -33.66 27.90
N LYS A 435 -8.22 -32.92 27.93
CA LYS A 435 -8.18 -31.51 27.53
C LYS A 435 -8.42 -31.32 26.02
N GLU A 436 -9.26 -30.38 25.61
CA GLU A 436 -9.43 -30.05 24.19
C GLU A 436 -8.12 -29.51 23.57
N ARG A 437 -7.80 -29.94 22.36
CA ARG A 437 -6.65 -29.45 21.58
C ARG A 437 -7.14 -28.70 20.35
N PHE A 438 -6.71 -27.45 20.22
CA PHE A 438 -6.92 -26.63 19.03
C PHE A 438 -5.65 -26.61 18.18
N VAL A 439 -5.81 -26.72 16.87
CA VAL A 439 -4.71 -26.64 15.89
C VAL A 439 -4.54 -25.19 15.46
N ARG A 440 -3.34 -24.64 15.62
CA ARG A 440 -3.04 -23.29 15.12
C ARG A 440 -2.64 -23.31 13.63
N LYS A 441 -2.85 -22.20 12.92
CA LYS A 441 -2.51 -22.05 11.49
C LYS A 441 -1.04 -22.41 11.22
N ASN A 442 -0.12 -21.94 12.05
CA ASN A 442 1.31 -22.22 11.92
C ASN A 442 1.71 -23.70 12.16
N GLU A 443 0.83 -24.52 12.75
CA GLU A 443 1.05 -25.97 12.86
C GLU A 443 0.74 -26.68 11.54
N LEU A 444 -0.14 -26.10 10.71
CA LEU A 444 -0.47 -26.61 9.37
C LEU A 444 0.44 -26.01 8.30
N PHE A 445 0.66 -24.70 8.36
CA PHE A 445 1.46 -23.93 7.42
C PHE A 445 2.81 -23.60 8.06
N LYS A 446 3.84 -24.40 7.75
CA LYS A 446 5.21 -24.13 8.23
C LYS A 446 5.97 -23.22 7.29
N TYR A 447 5.67 -23.29 5.99
CA TYR A 447 6.26 -22.42 4.99
C TYR A 447 5.94 -20.93 5.22
N LYS A 448 6.97 -20.08 5.20
CA LYS A 448 6.86 -18.63 5.31
C LYS A 448 7.26 -17.97 3.97
N PRO A 449 6.32 -17.35 3.24
CA PRO A 449 6.63 -16.65 1.99
C PRO A 449 7.59 -15.48 2.22
N CYS A 450 8.67 -15.42 1.44
CA CYS A 450 9.65 -14.32 1.47
C CYS A 450 9.35 -13.22 0.45
N PHE A 451 8.70 -13.50 -0.68
CA PHE A 451 8.58 -12.56 -1.80
C PHE A 451 7.33 -11.69 -1.64
N TYR A 452 7.52 -10.42 -1.29
CA TYR A 452 6.46 -9.42 -1.20
C TYR A 452 6.88 -8.07 -1.78
N SER A 453 5.93 -7.16 -1.93
CA SER A 453 6.17 -5.82 -2.48
C SER A 453 6.43 -4.77 -1.39
N PHE A 454 7.54 -4.05 -1.46
CA PHE A 454 7.69 -2.75 -0.78
C PHE A 454 7.00 -1.65 -1.58
N ASP A 455 6.38 -0.70 -0.87
CA ASP A 455 5.91 0.55 -1.48
C ASP A 455 7.09 1.52 -1.69
N CYS A 456 7.89 1.23 -2.71
CA CYS A 456 9.02 2.06 -3.11
C CYS A 456 9.11 2.23 -4.63
N GLY A 457 9.61 3.38 -5.07
CA GLY A 457 10.16 3.53 -6.42
C GLY A 457 11.53 2.86 -6.52
N PHE A 458 12.04 2.56 -7.72
CA PHE A 458 13.32 1.86 -7.86
C PHE A 458 14.49 2.54 -7.13
N ASP A 459 14.56 3.87 -7.16
CA ASP A 459 15.60 4.60 -6.44
C ASP A 459 15.40 4.54 -4.92
N GLU A 460 14.16 4.66 -4.45
CA GLU A 460 13.84 4.51 -3.03
C GLU A 460 14.14 3.08 -2.55
N CYS A 461 13.87 2.06 -3.36
CA CYS A 461 14.21 0.67 -3.05
C CYS A 461 15.73 0.44 -3.03
N THR A 462 16.48 1.07 -3.94
CA THR A 462 17.96 1.04 -3.93
C THR A 462 18.50 1.70 -2.66
N GLU A 463 17.99 2.87 -2.28
CA GLU A 463 18.39 3.53 -1.04
C GLU A 463 18.06 2.68 0.21
N MET A 464 16.90 2.03 0.24
CA MET A 464 16.52 1.10 1.32
C MET A 464 17.50 -0.07 1.40
N LYS A 465 17.86 -0.67 0.26
CA LYS A 465 18.87 -1.73 0.21
C LYS A 465 20.23 -1.24 0.72
N ASP A 466 20.69 -0.08 0.27
CA ASP A 466 22.00 0.46 0.65
C ASP A 466 22.08 0.71 2.17
N LEU A 467 20.98 1.19 2.77
CA LEU A 467 20.83 1.34 4.22
C LEU A 467 20.83 -0.03 4.93
N PHE A 468 20.05 -0.98 4.43
CA PHE A 468 20.02 -2.35 4.97
C PHE A 468 21.41 -3.00 4.96
N ASP A 469 22.10 -2.98 3.82
CA ASP A 469 23.46 -3.50 3.65
C ASP A 469 24.45 -2.79 4.59
N TYR A 470 24.34 -1.47 4.74
CA TYR A 470 25.14 -0.71 5.69
C TYR A 470 24.96 -1.22 7.12
N PHE A 471 23.73 -1.37 7.61
CA PHE A 471 23.47 -1.85 8.97
C PHE A 471 23.88 -3.30 9.17
N LYS A 472 23.87 -4.12 8.12
CA LYS A 472 24.35 -5.50 8.14
C LYS A 472 25.87 -5.60 8.17
N ASN A 473 26.54 -4.67 7.53
CA ASN A 473 27.99 -4.66 7.40
C ASN A 473 28.71 -3.80 8.46
N TYR A 474 27.98 -2.98 9.22
CA TYR A 474 28.50 -1.98 10.15
C TYR A 474 29.64 -2.49 11.03
N ASP A 475 29.43 -3.61 11.73
CA ASP A 475 30.38 -4.14 12.71
C ASP A 475 31.70 -4.59 12.07
N SER A 476 31.67 -4.99 10.80
CA SER A 476 32.87 -5.41 10.06
C SER A 476 33.57 -4.28 9.30
N MET A 477 32.95 -3.10 9.24
CA MET A 477 33.38 -2.01 8.36
C MET A 477 34.73 -1.42 8.77
N GLU A 478 34.97 -1.24 10.06
CA GLU A 478 36.24 -0.73 10.58
C GLU A 478 37.41 -1.67 10.26
N THR A 479 37.22 -2.96 10.51
CA THR A 479 38.22 -4.01 10.22
C THR A 479 38.53 -4.05 8.72
N LYS A 480 37.52 -4.04 7.85
CA LYS A 480 37.70 -4.07 6.40
C LYS A 480 38.38 -2.81 5.85
N ALA A 481 37.99 -1.64 6.35
CA ALA A 481 38.62 -0.38 5.97
C ALA A 481 40.10 -0.30 6.40
N SER A 482 40.45 -0.95 7.52
CA SER A 482 41.84 -1.04 7.99
C SER A 482 42.72 -1.94 7.11
N ILE A 483 42.15 -3.02 6.55
CA ILE A 483 42.84 -3.93 5.63
C ILE A 483 43.08 -3.27 4.26
N LEU A 484 42.07 -2.55 3.75
CA LEU A 484 42.11 -1.91 2.44
C LEU A 484 42.61 -0.46 2.49
N THR A 485 43.81 -0.25 3.00
CA THR A 485 44.37 1.10 3.22
C THR A 485 44.43 1.94 1.94
N ASN A 486 44.67 1.34 0.77
CA ASN A 486 44.65 1.99 -0.54
C ASN A 486 43.25 2.40 -1.02
N LYS A 487 42.17 1.84 -0.43
CA LYS A 487 40.76 2.18 -0.73
C LYS A 487 40.12 3.02 0.37
N ARG A 488 40.88 3.52 1.35
CA ARG A 488 40.36 4.30 2.48
C ARG A 488 39.57 5.54 2.05
N MET A 489 40.01 6.24 0.99
CA MET A 489 39.25 7.36 0.41
C MET A 489 37.88 6.92 -0.09
N LEU A 490 37.77 5.75 -0.71
CA LEU A 490 36.53 5.22 -1.24
C LEU A 490 35.56 4.83 -0.12
N PHE A 491 36.07 4.24 0.97
CA PHE A 491 35.29 4.00 2.20
C PHE A 491 34.73 5.28 2.79
N CYS A 492 35.54 6.33 2.89
CA CYS A 492 35.08 7.61 3.43
C CYS A 492 33.99 8.24 2.55
N LYS A 493 34.13 8.16 1.22
CA LYS A 493 33.07 8.60 0.28
C LYS A 493 31.78 7.80 0.45
N TYR A 494 31.88 6.47 0.60
CA TYR A 494 30.72 5.61 0.87
C TYR A 494 30.01 5.97 2.18
N ILE A 495 30.76 6.19 3.28
CA ILE A 495 30.18 6.60 4.57
C ILE A 495 29.46 7.94 4.45
N MET A 496 30.02 8.90 3.70
CA MET A 496 29.36 10.17 3.45
C MET A 496 28.06 10.00 2.65
N TYR A 497 28.07 9.14 1.63
CA TYR A 497 26.87 8.78 0.89
C TYR A 497 25.79 8.18 1.81
N ILE A 498 26.15 7.20 2.65
CA ILE A 498 25.22 6.61 3.61
C ILE A 498 24.72 7.66 4.62
N ASN A 499 25.54 8.63 5.04
CA ASN A 499 25.11 9.68 5.95
C ASN A 499 23.98 10.54 5.36
N ILE A 500 24.04 10.84 4.05
CA ILE A 500 22.96 11.54 3.33
C ILE A 500 21.67 10.72 3.35
N LEU A 501 21.76 9.40 3.11
CA LEU A 501 20.60 8.52 3.21
C LEU A 501 20.08 8.43 4.65
N TYR A 502 20.98 8.32 5.62
CA TYR A 502 20.63 8.24 7.03
C TYR A 502 19.84 9.48 7.48
N GLU A 503 20.28 10.68 7.09
CA GLU A 503 19.56 11.93 7.34
C GLU A 503 18.18 11.96 6.66
N LYS A 504 18.10 11.51 5.40
CA LYS A 504 16.84 11.46 4.64
C LYS A 504 15.78 10.56 5.29
N TYR A 505 16.21 9.46 5.92
CA TYR A 505 15.32 8.43 6.43
C TYR A 505 15.10 8.49 7.95
N ILE A 506 16.02 9.04 8.75
CA ILE A 506 15.88 9.06 10.21
C ILE A 506 14.59 9.76 10.65
N SER A 507 14.22 10.86 9.99
CA SER A 507 12.99 11.61 10.28
C SER A 507 11.71 10.88 9.87
N LYS A 508 11.81 9.89 8.98
CA LYS A 508 10.68 9.10 8.45
C LYS A 508 10.53 7.75 9.12
N CYS A 509 11.63 7.22 9.66
CA CYS A 509 11.73 5.85 10.15
C CYS A 509 11.98 5.77 11.65
N CYS A 510 12.06 6.92 12.36
CA CYS A 510 12.31 6.95 13.79
C CYS A 510 11.29 7.81 14.53
N THR A 511 10.60 7.17 15.48
CA THR A 511 9.74 7.86 16.44
C THR A 511 10.36 7.78 17.83
N CYS A 512 10.69 8.93 18.40
CA CYS A 512 11.37 9.03 19.69
C CYS A 512 10.44 9.63 20.73
N PHE A 513 10.37 9.04 21.92
CA PHE A 513 9.46 9.49 22.97
C PHE A 513 10.19 10.23 24.08
N PHE A 514 9.60 11.31 24.59
CA PHE A 514 10.13 12.04 25.74
C PHE A 514 10.24 11.08 26.94
N ARG A 515 11.44 11.02 27.55
CA ARG A 515 11.81 10.09 28.64
C ARG A 515 12.01 8.62 28.25
N SER A 516 11.99 8.27 26.97
CA SER A 516 12.47 6.97 26.50
C SER A 516 13.94 7.10 26.09
N GLU A 517 14.80 6.22 26.61
CA GLU A 517 16.20 6.13 26.17
C GLU A 517 16.33 5.62 24.73
N LYS A 518 15.27 4.98 24.20
CA LYS A 518 15.27 4.35 22.87
C LYS A 518 14.15 4.89 21.99
N CYS A 519 14.48 5.16 20.74
CA CYS A 519 13.52 5.41 19.67
C CYS A 519 12.95 4.09 19.15
N ILE A 520 11.74 4.17 18.56
CA ILE A 520 11.12 3.06 17.86
C ILE A 520 11.55 3.11 16.39
N ASP A 521 12.00 1.98 15.87
CA ASP A 521 12.27 1.77 14.45
C ASP A 521 10.95 1.56 13.71
N ASP A 522 10.49 2.56 12.97
CA ASP A 522 9.26 2.49 12.18
C ASP A 522 9.46 1.75 10.85
N CYS A 523 10.71 1.63 10.40
CA CYS A 523 11.14 0.91 9.21
C CYS A 523 12.16 -0.20 9.55
N PRO A 524 11.79 -1.21 10.38
CA PRO A 524 12.74 -2.18 10.92
C PRO A 524 13.43 -3.04 9.85
N ASP A 525 12.85 -3.13 8.65
CA ASP A 525 13.38 -3.92 7.54
C ASP A 525 14.67 -3.36 6.94
N TYR A 526 14.95 -2.07 7.09
CA TYR A 526 16.11 -1.45 6.46
C TYR A 526 16.70 -0.26 7.23
N PHE A 527 16.08 0.18 8.33
CA PHE A 527 16.54 1.34 9.09
C PHE A 527 16.63 1.06 10.59
N LYS A 528 17.73 1.50 11.21
CA LYS A 528 17.94 1.45 12.67
C LYS A 528 18.09 2.86 13.25
N CYS A 529 17.24 3.20 14.21
CA CYS A 529 17.24 4.52 14.87
C CYS A 529 18.29 4.67 15.97
N ASN A 530 18.83 3.55 16.45
CA ASN A 530 19.88 3.56 17.44
C ASN A 530 21.12 4.31 16.92
N GLN A 531 21.52 5.37 17.65
CA GLN A 531 22.65 6.24 17.31
C GLN A 531 24.01 5.53 17.32
N LEU A 532 24.10 4.30 17.83
CA LEU A 532 25.27 3.44 17.66
C LEU A 532 25.62 3.28 16.18
N TYR A 533 24.61 3.15 15.32
CA TYR A 533 24.76 2.96 13.88
C TYR A 533 24.79 4.27 13.09
N ASN A 534 25.05 5.41 13.74
CA ASN A 534 25.17 6.68 13.05
C ASN A 534 26.45 6.65 12.18
N PRO A 535 26.36 6.94 10.85
CA PRO A 535 27.53 6.93 9.95
C PRO A 535 28.68 7.85 10.41
N TYR A 536 28.36 8.89 11.18
CA TYR A 536 29.35 9.76 11.80
C TYR A 536 30.34 9.03 12.70
N ASN A 537 29.90 7.98 13.40
CA ASN A 537 30.78 7.21 14.28
C ASN A 537 31.91 6.57 13.46
N LEU A 538 31.58 5.84 12.38
CA LEU A 538 32.58 5.27 11.47
C LEU A 538 33.45 6.33 10.78
N TYR A 539 32.85 7.46 10.38
CA TYR A 539 33.59 8.57 9.78
C TYR A 539 34.70 9.10 10.71
N THR A 540 34.39 9.25 12.00
CA THR A 540 35.37 9.68 13.02
C THR A 540 36.41 8.61 13.31
N THR A 541 35.99 7.37 13.51
CA THR A 541 36.88 6.22 13.77
C THR A 541 37.89 6.02 12.64
N LEU A 542 37.44 6.10 11.38
CA LEU A 542 38.30 5.99 10.20
C LEU A 542 39.07 7.27 9.88
N LYS A 543 38.95 8.33 10.68
CA LYS A 543 39.62 9.63 10.50
C LYS A 543 39.45 10.20 9.09
N CYS A 544 38.23 10.13 8.54
CA CYS A 544 37.96 10.50 7.16
C CYS A 544 38.25 11.97 6.83
N ASN A 545 38.16 12.87 7.81
CA ASN A 545 38.60 14.26 7.68
C ASN A 545 40.06 14.40 7.23
N ALA A 546 40.94 13.51 7.69
CA ALA A 546 42.36 13.51 7.29
C ALA A 546 42.60 12.87 5.92
N VAL A 547 41.59 12.29 5.29
CA VAL A 547 41.68 11.67 3.96
C VAL A 547 41.02 12.56 2.91
N LEU A 548 39.98 13.31 3.29
CA LEU A 548 39.16 14.14 2.40
C LEU A 548 39.46 15.63 2.59
N TYR A 549 40.69 16.06 2.28
CA TYR A 549 41.20 17.42 2.53
C TYR A 549 40.42 18.57 1.90
N GLN A 550 39.54 18.31 0.93
CA GLN A 550 38.77 19.32 0.19
C GLN A 550 37.25 19.21 0.38
N VAL A 551 36.79 18.33 1.28
CA VAL A 551 35.37 18.10 1.50
C VAL A 551 34.97 18.68 2.85
N THR A 552 33.86 19.41 2.88
CA THR A 552 33.29 19.92 4.12
C THR A 552 33.14 18.79 5.15
N PRO A 553 33.61 18.97 6.39
CA PRO A 553 33.51 17.94 7.42
C PRO A 553 32.06 17.46 7.57
N MET A 554 31.89 16.14 7.56
CA MET A 554 30.57 15.52 7.72
C MET A 554 29.99 15.90 9.09
N LYS A 555 28.70 16.23 9.16
CA LYS A 555 28.01 16.49 10.43
C LYS A 555 27.32 15.24 10.93
N LYS A 556 27.27 15.09 12.26
CA LYS A 556 26.49 14.03 12.90
C LYS A 556 25.00 14.30 12.71
N VAL A 557 24.27 13.29 12.26
CA VAL A 557 22.81 13.38 12.09
C VAL A 557 22.14 13.26 13.45
N ASP A 558 21.33 14.25 13.82
CA ASP A 558 20.59 14.25 15.08
C ASP A 558 19.32 13.39 15.02
N ILE A 559 18.92 12.87 16.18
CA ILE A 559 17.67 12.13 16.36
C ILE A 559 16.47 13.08 16.12
N PRO A 560 15.33 12.59 15.57
CA PRO A 560 14.10 13.36 15.50
C PRO A 560 13.66 13.89 16.87
N LYS A 561 12.95 15.03 16.87
CA LYS A 561 12.44 15.64 18.10
C LYS A 561 11.54 14.67 18.87
N TYR A 562 11.73 14.60 20.18
CA TYR A 562 10.93 13.75 21.06
C TYR A 562 9.45 14.13 21.04
N ILE A 563 8.59 13.12 21.00
CA ILE A 563 7.14 13.22 21.17
C ILE A 563 6.79 12.86 22.60
N ASP A 564 5.95 13.64 23.29
CA ASP A 564 5.57 13.35 24.67
C ASP A 564 4.64 12.13 24.74
N ARG A 565 5.15 11.02 25.31
CA ARG A 565 4.39 9.77 25.48
C ARG A 565 3.19 9.95 26.41
N TYR A 566 3.27 10.83 27.39
CA TYR A 566 2.14 11.18 28.26
C TYR A 566 1.05 11.87 27.46
N VAL A 567 1.41 12.75 26.51
CA VAL A 567 0.42 13.38 25.62
C VAL A 567 -0.27 12.33 24.75
N ILE A 568 0.46 11.34 24.21
CA ILE A 568 -0.15 10.25 23.42
C ILE A 568 -1.07 9.39 24.29
N ILE A 569 -0.59 8.86 25.42
CA ILE A 569 -1.40 8.00 26.32
C ILE A 569 -2.60 8.77 26.88
N LYS A 570 -2.44 10.04 27.21
CA LYS A 570 -3.55 10.88 27.67
C LYS A 570 -4.53 11.16 26.53
N SER A 571 -4.05 11.32 25.30
CA SER A 571 -4.90 11.46 24.10
C SER A 571 -5.67 10.17 23.81
N GLU A 572 -5.00 9.01 23.89
CA GLU A 572 -5.60 7.68 23.73
C GLU A 572 -6.61 7.38 24.82
N LYS A 573 -6.25 7.57 26.10
CA LYS A 573 -7.17 7.44 27.23
C LYS A 573 -8.31 8.44 27.16
N SER A 574 -8.08 9.68 26.71
CA SER A 574 -9.17 10.64 26.53
C SER A 574 -10.10 10.22 25.40
N ALA A 575 -9.59 9.64 24.31
CA ALA A 575 -10.42 9.09 23.24
C ALA A 575 -11.21 7.87 23.72
N GLU A 576 -10.60 7.00 24.55
CA GLU A 576 -11.27 5.86 25.19
C GLU A 576 -12.32 6.28 26.22
N ILE A 577 -12.04 7.32 27.02
CA ILE A 577 -12.94 7.87 28.04
C ILE A 577 -14.11 8.62 27.41
N VAL A 578 -13.91 9.35 26.31
CA VAL A 578 -15.01 9.93 25.52
C VAL A 578 -15.92 8.82 24.99
N HIS A 579 -15.33 7.73 24.46
CA HIS A 579 -16.06 6.58 23.94
C HIS A 579 -16.78 5.74 25.03
N LYS A 580 -16.35 5.85 26.30
CA LYS A 580 -16.98 5.20 27.46
C LYS A 580 -17.99 6.09 28.18
N ASN A 581 -17.76 7.40 28.25
CA ASN A 581 -18.61 8.34 28.97
C ASN A 581 -19.80 8.85 28.14
N SER A 582 -19.86 8.54 26.83
CA SER A 582 -21.09 8.76 26.05
C SER A 582 -22.24 7.82 26.45
N GLN A 583 -22.02 6.92 27.41
CA GLN A 583 -23.02 5.96 27.82
C GLN A 583 -23.77 6.26 29.13
N GLU A 584 -23.41 7.26 29.96
CA GLU A 584 -24.27 7.70 31.09
C GLU A 584 -23.60 8.84 31.90
N ASP A 585 -23.96 10.12 31.67
CA ASP A 585 -24.09 11.09 32.78
C ASP A 585 -24.74 12.43 32.37
N ILE A 586 -25.72 12.87 33.15
CA ILE A 586 -26.55 14.07 32.89
C ILE A 586 -25.83 15.36 33.33
N PHE A 587 -24.85 15.28 34.24
CA PHE A 587 -24.15 16.43 34.80
C PHE A 587 -23.21 17.16 33.84
N TYR A 588 -22.64 16.45 32.85
CA TYR A 588 -21.70 17.05 31.90
C TYR A 588 -22.41 18.01 30.92
N THR A 589 -23.65 17.72 30.55
CA THR A 589 -24.47 18.53 29.65
C THR A 589 -24.81 19.91 30.24
N PHE A 590 -25.14 19.97 31.53
CA PHE A 590 -25.45 21.24 32.19
C PHE A 590 -24.21 22.12 32.43
N SER A 591 -23.07 21.50 32.70
CA SER A 591 -21.80 22.21 32.87
C SER A 591 -21.33 22.83 31.55
N LEU A 592 -21.51 22.13 30.43
CA LEU A 592 -21.10 22.63 29.11
C LEU A 592 -21.87 23.90 28.73
N ILE A 593 -23.19 23.94 28.97
CA ILE A 593 -24.04 25.09 28.65
C ILE A 593 -23.57 26.36 29.39
N GLY A 594 -23.21 26.24 30.67
CA GLY A 594 -22.72 27.36 31.49
C GLY A 594 -21.40 27.95 30.98
N PHE A 595 -20.45 27.11 30.57
CA PHE A 595 -19.16 27.58 30.06
C PHE A 595 -19.25 28.17 28.66
N THR A 596 -20.18 27.71 27.81
CA THR A 596 -20.41 28.31 26.49
C THR A 596 -20.90 29.75 26.60
N PHE A 597 -21.78 30.05 27.56
CA PHE A 597 -22.26 31.42 27.78
C PHE A 597 -21.16 32.35 28.31
N LEU A 598 -20.31 31.88 29.23
CA LEU A 598 -19.16 32.64 29.71
C LEU A 598 -18.13 32.91 28.60
N GLY A 599 -17.89 31.92 27.74
CA GLY A 599 -17.01 32.06 26.59
C GLY A 599 -17.48 33.15 25.62
N ILE A 600 -18.77 33.17 25.30
CA ILE A 600 -19.38 34.16 24.38
C ILE A 600 -19.19 35.60 24.90
N PHE A 601 -19.39 35.84 26.20
CA PHE A 601 -19.17 37.17 26.80
C PHE A 601 -17.70 37.63 26.69
N PHE A 602 -16.75 36.71 26.88
CA PHE A 602 -15.32 37.02 26.73
C PHE A 602 -14.92 37.29 25.27
N THR A 603 -15.47 36.57 24.30
CA THR A 603 -15.19 36.83 22.89
C THR A 603 -15.73 38.19 22.45
N PHE A 604 -16.95 38.57 22.86
CA PHE A 604 -17.48 39.90 22.56
C PHE A 604 -16.63 41.03 23.16
N PHE A 605 -16.07 40.83 24.35
CA PHE A 605 -15.15 41.81 24.97
C PHE A 605 -13.83 41.97 24.19
N ILE A 606 -13.28 40.88 23.65
CA ILE A 606 -12.04 40.90 22.85
C ILE A 606 -12.30 41.53 21.47
N PHE A 607 -13.43 41.20 20.82
CA PHE A 607 -13.79 41.78 19.52
C PHE A 607 -14.18 43.27 19.61
N TYR A 608 -14.72 43.73 20.74
CA TYR A 608 -15.00 45.14 21.00
C TYR A 608 -13.73 45.99 21.12
N LYS A 609 -12.61 45.42 21.61
CA LYS A 609 -11.38 46.18 21.88
C LYS A 609 -10.34 46.15 20.74
N PHE A 610 -10.40 45.18 19.82
CA PHE A 610 -9.30 44.92 18.88
C PHE A 610 -9.73 44.62 17.43
N THR A 611 -10.40 45.56 16.77
CA THR A 611 -10.53 45.51 15.30
C THR A 611 -9.98 46.80 14.67
N PRO A 612 -8.91 46.70 13.88
CA PRO A 612 -9.02 47.05 12.47
C PRO A 612 -8.56 45.91 11.55
N ILE A 613 -9.30 45.79 10.46
CA ILE A 613 -9.22 44.78 9.40
C ILE A 613 -7.96 44.98 8.54
N GLY A 614 -7.29 43.89 8.19
CA GLY A 614 -6.24 43.86 7.16
C GLY A 614 -5.89 42.42 6.76
N SER A 615 -6.06 42.12 5.49
CA SER A 615 -5.93 40.83 4.79
C SER A 615 -4.49 40.28 4.70
N ILE A 616 -4.34 38.98 4.42
CA ILE A 616 -3.50 38.40 3.33
C ILE A 616 -3.49 36.86 3.45
N PHE A 617 -3.95 36.20 2.39
CA PHE A 617 -3.88 34.76 2.12
C PHE A 617 -2.46 34.36 1.71
N HIS A 618 -1.94 33.21 2.16
CA HIS A 618 -1.05 32.36 1.36
C HIS A 618 -1.13 30.86 1.73
N LYS A 619 -1.25 30.03 0.69
CA LYS A 619 -1.36 28.56 0.67
C LYS A 619 -0.08 27.87 1.18
N LYS A 620 -0.22 26.75 1.90
CA LYS A 620 0.85 25.77 2.19
C LYS A 620 0.44 24.36 1.77
N THR A 621 1.38 23.65 1.16
CA THR A 621 1.31 22.27 0.66
C THR A 621 1.58 21.25 1.80
N PRO A 622 0.87 20.12 1.91
CA PRO A 622 1.12 19.12 2.97
C PRO A 622 2.28 18.18 2.63
N GLN A 623 3.21 17.99 3.58
CA GLN A 623 4.28 16.99 3.56
C GLN A 623 3.74 15.61 4.01
N LYS A 624 4.08 14.57 3.24
CA LYS A 624 3.59 13.19 3.37
C LYS A 624 4.30 12.42 4.50
N LYS A 625 3.52 11.96 5.49
CA LYS A 625 3.89 10.93 6.49
C LYS A 625 3.73 9.51 5.90
N LYS A 626 4.67 8.59 6.14
CA LYS A 626 4.52 7.12 6.01
C LYS A 626 4.73 6.54 7.43
N GLU A 627 3.88 5.64 7.95
CA GLU A 627 4.26 4.60 8.93
C GLU A 627 3.34 3.37 8.73
N LYS A 628 4.02 2.21 8.71
CA LYS A 628 3.89 0.93 9.45
C LYS A 628 2.53 0.24 9.69
N TYR A 629 2.43 -1.02 9.22
CA TYR A 629 2.01 -2.22 9.97
C TYR A 629 2.69 -3.47 9.37
N ASN A 630 2.73 -4.57 10.15
CA ASN A 630 3.26 -5.89 9.82
C ASN A 630 2.65 -6.43 8.51
N TYR A 631 3.39 -6.28 7.41
CA TYR A 631 2.85 -6.35 6.05
C TYR A 631 2.71 -7.78 5.52
N HIS A 632 3.41 -8.75 6.11
CA HIS A 632 3.53 -10.11 5.59
C HIS A 632 2.27 -10.96 5.79
N GLU A 633 1.48 -10.72 6.84
CA GLU A 633 0.34 -11.60 7.13
C GLU A 633 -0.88 -11.29 6.24
N LYS A 634 -1.13 -10.00 5.95
CA LYS A 634 -2.31 -9.54 5.22
C LYS A 634 -2.14 -9.54 3.69
N TYR A 635 -0.93 -9.26 3.18
CA TYR A 635 -0.64 -9.29 1.74
C TYR A 635 -0.61 -10.73 1.21
N ASN A 636 -0.09 -11.68 2.01
CA ASN A 636 -0.16 -13.11 1.71
C ASN A 636 -1.62 -13.63 1.77
N GLU A 637 -2.47 -13.11 2.67
CA GLU A 637 -3.90 -13.45 2.69
C GLU A 637 -4.66 -13.01 1.42
N LEU A 638 -4.28 -11.87 0.82
CA LEU A 638 -4.92 -11.39 -0.42
C LEU A 638 -4.48 -12.12 -1.70
N LEU A 639 -3.32 -12.79 -1.68
CA LEU A 639 -2.76 -13.47 -2.87
C LEU A 639 -2.85 -15.00 -2.79
N LEU A 640 -3.13 -15.58 -1.62
CA LEU A 640 -3.35 -17.02 -1.43
C LEU A 640 -4.75 -17.51 -1.85
N TYR A 641 -5.65 -16.60 -2.24
CA TYR A 641 -7.01 -16.94 -2.71
C TYR A 641 -7.27 -16.38 -4.12
N PRO A 642 -6.90 -17.09 -5.20
CA PRO A 642 -7.54 -16.90 -6.49
C PRO A 642 -8.96 -17.47 -6.43
N ASP A 643 -9.96 -16.62 -6.67
CA ASP A 643 -11.34 -16.94 -7.05
C ASP A 643 -12.00 -18.17 -6.38
N LEU A 644 -12.55 -17.95 -5.19
CA LEU A 644 -13.75 -18.67 -4.73
C LEU A 644 -14.84 -17.63 -4.55
N GLU A 645 -15.91 -17.74 -5.34
CA GLU A 645 -17.11 -16.91 -5.21
C GLU A 645 -17.49 -16.76 -3.73
N SER A 646 -17.53 -15.52 -3.28
CA SER A 646 -17.86 -15.17 -1.91
C SER A 646 -19.33 -15.55 -1.63
N VAL A 647 -19.55 -16.73 -1.08
CA VAL A 647 -20.76 -17.01 -0.32
C VAL A 647 -20.67 -16.21 0.98
N ASN A 648 -21.40 -15.10 1.04
CA ASN A 648 -21.56 -14.20 2.18
C ASN A 648 -21.74 -14.98 3.49
N MET A 649 -20.77 -14.97 4.41
CA MET A 649 -21.01 -15.27 5.82
C MET A 649 -20.07 -14.50 6.77
N ASN A 650 -20.67 -13.99 7.85
CA ASN A 650 -20.17 -13.08 8.88
C ASN A 650 -18.82 -13.51 9.54
N PRO A 651 -17.92 -12.59 9.91
CA PRO A 651 -16.63 -12.90 10.53
C PRO A 651 -16.76 -12.99 12.06
N GLN A 652 -17.28 -14.10 12.57
CA GLN A 652 -17.05 -14.52 13.95
C GLN A 652 -16.68 -16.00 13.97
N SER A 653 -15.43 -16.29 14.38
CA SER A 653 -14.90 -17.61 14.75
C SER A 653 -15.18 -18.77 13.78
N ARG A 654 -14.37 -18.95 12.72
CA ARG A 654 -14.40 -20.19 11.94
C ARG A 654 -13.52 -21.28 12.56
N LYS A 655 -14.18 -22.24 13.21
CA LYS A 655 -13.73 -23.64 13.33
C LYS A 655 -13.82 -24.28 11.95
N ILE A 656 -12.75 -24.92 11.49
CA ILE A 656 -12.78 -25.75 10.26
C ILE A 656 -13.37 -27.10 10.64
N GLN A 657 -14.55 -27.45 10.11
CA GLN A 657 -15.10 -28.81 10.20
C GLN A 657 -14.72 -29.56 8.93
N ILE A 658 -13.90 -30.60 9.09
CA ILE A 658 -13.59 -31.57 8.03
C ILE A 658 -14.65 -32.68 8.13
N ALA A 659 -15.41 -32.88 7.06
CA ALA A 659 -16.39 -33.97 6.98
C ALA A 659 -15.69 -35.30 6.66
N TYR A 660 -16.08 -36.35 7.38
CA TYR A 660 -15.62 -37.72 7.13
C TYR A 660 -16.51 -38.38 6.07
N TYR A 661 -15.89 -38.88 4.99
CA TYR A 661 -16.51 -39.96 4.21
C TYR A 661 -16.19 -41.29 4.90
N ARG A 662 -17.24 -42.03 5.29
CA ARG A 662 -17.14 -43.45 5.65
C ARG A 662 -17.17 -44.26 4.37
N THR A 663 -16.14 -45.07 4.14
CA THR A 663 -16.26 -46.31 3.35
C THR A 663 -16.67 -47.44 4.27
#